data_AF-A0A812WFF2-F1
#
_entry.id   AF-A0A812WFF2-F1
#
_cell.length_a   1.000
_cell.length_b   1.000
_cell.length_c   1.000
_cell.angle_alpha   90.00
_cell.angle_beta   90.00
_cell.angle_gamma   90.00
#
_symmetry.space_group_name_H-M   'P 1'
#
loop_
_entity.id
_entity.type
_entity.pdbx_description
1 polymer ?
#
loop_
_entity_poly.entity_id
_entity_poly.type
_entity_poly.pdbx_seq_one_letter_code
_entity_poly.pdbx_strand_id
1 'polypeptide(L)'
;MTFDMQGWYKKINRICPRHPNRRIHIHNSKGQPLTPEGSMDSLKAYFTELFDDPEYRVYALDSMTTIPFTLDELCDELCKLPAHKALIPTAAPAPIWRQHAQTIAAILYAELQQLWCRGSCSLPDRWVNGFLALLSKPAKPPNKPAHLRPICLQHPVSKALSGAIVAQARAHVSRVFADMPCFAYLPFRSTEHCLQRVFQHCDHIRDLVKTTRASNRTRKTKHALQGGIQVTLDLQQAFDQVNRPFVISCIDALDFPPDVALGLKTSLLSGEYELQHKGERCNIAAHRGIKQGAKDAPLLWNVVTLGTIKRITDKLGKDWVRNHQTIFADDTHTAWTCHSEKQAAKALIELGQLLEILETMHFKVNYSKSAILISIAGTKANAFYKKYVRRYKDGPIVKCAFSDGTQRQLPLVKKIGYLGAIIDYVRFEHNTVDRRVAAAQCTFQRLKPIFGDRKNHTRQHRLQLYDACVWSTLTYAVLAAGVDAYALKKIHQTVAKHIRYIVRSRDHEHHEATRDLFLRLQRPLPWQHLQAMLLQRAQRTAQIRAQTLDTDILHQLGVRPHPALASAELADQISGTTATDDAPVAAQAPPTFDCPKCHFCCKSAVALKRHLRDKHSDECVTSDLFDPLRDAFQGTSICSHCGLQLRHKTNLMQHINTRSTPLRSFYEMAAPGYDDGDVTHLAYSCLMLDQFDDLMPSEPNDQSHADLMQHIGPLFATQSFGPASTSPILATPTPFRNQQQPQGSKRQRGPHGPQKGNMLAHWAGPDQGPDPRGHMYHQANILRMLAIQMQRHEDQLRSLALSTEMMLFMQAGQGTYMPQMLELSSKWHQQMENKTATAPLRLQMATAFWQELGNRALKVQEQLTGEFGQALIAKQVLTSEGAWTYLAWDHASKSLKRTTATPIAMTEMLQTLKTIGELVQLPHMVARFQALKPLRTVDMKSQTVIVPWRMEISLRHEQALRLWTLLQTLNHNGVMQIMLTQMRPASLRRSKLTEQILRAVFGNPRRS
;
A
#
# COMPACT_ATOMS: atom_id res chain seq x y z
N MET A 1 19.62 -8.50 -10.57
CA MET A 1 18.65 -7.96 -9.58
C MET A 1 17.27 -8.54 -9.84
N THR A 2 16.71 -9.31 -8.91
CA THR A 2 15.29 -9.70 -8.92
C THR A 2 14.44 -8.56 -8.38
N PHE A 3 13.64 -7.93 -9.26
CA PHE A 3 12.87 -6.75 -8.89
C PHE A 3 11.59 -7.13 -8.11
N ASP A 4 11.39 -6.59 -6.90
CA ASP A 4 10.19 -6.83 -6.10
C ASP A 4 8.95 -6.10 -6.66
N MET A 5 8.44 -6.63 -7.76
CA MET A 5 7.22 -6.13 -8.41
C MET A 5 6.02 -6.18 -7.46
N GLN A 6 5.92 -7.17 -6.56
CA GLN A 6 4.77 -7.30 -5.67
C GLN A 6 4.77 -6.25 -4.56
N GLY A 7 5.88 -6.00 -3.88
CA GLY A 7 5.99 -4.97 -2.85
C GLY A 7 5.85 -3.56 -3.43
N TRP A 8 6.42 -3.30 -4.62
CA TRP A 8 6.16 -2.05 -5.34
C TRP A 8 4.67 -1.90 -5.71
N TYR A 9 4.03 -2.93 -6.26
CA TYR A 9 2.60 -2.88 -6.60
C TYR A 9 1.70 -2.69 -5.37
N LYS A 10 2.05 -3.27 -4.21
CA LYS A 10 1.38 -3.02 -2.91
C LYS A 10 1.56 -1.58 -2.44
N LYS A 11 2.79 -1.04 -2.47
CA LYS A 11 3.10 0.37 -2.13
C LYS A 11 2.31 1.33 -3.02
N ILE A 12 2.31 1.10 -4.33
CA ILE A 12 1.54 1.87 -5.32
C ILE A 12 0.04 1.81 -5.02
N ASN A 13 -0.52 0.63 -4.72
CA ASN A 13 -1.96 0.53 -4.44
C ASN A 13 -2.36 1.21 -3.12
N ARG A 14 -1.43 1.50 -2.21
CA ARG A 14 -1.67 2.32 -1.01
C ARG A 14 -1.60 3.84 -1.30
N ILE A 15 -0.79 4.27 -2.26
CA ILE A 15 -0.58 5.70 -2.60
C ILE A 15 -1.54 6.17 -3.71
N CYS A 16 -1.74 5.34 -4.73
CA CYS A 16 -2.62 5.57 -5.88
C CYS A 16 -3.47 4.30 -6.14
N PRO A 17 -4.47 3.99 -5.30
CA PRO A 17 -5.29 2.78 -5.44
C PRO A 17 -6.01 2.73 -6.80
N ARG A 18 -6.21 1.51 -7.36
CA ARG A 18 -6.90 1.35 -8.67
C ARG A 18 -8.38 1.78 -8.63
N HIS A 19 -9.01 1.59 -7.48
CA HIS A 19 -10.33 2.13 -7.14
C HIS A 19 -10.20 2.67 -5.70
N PRO A 20 -10.81 3.81 -5.34
CA PRO A 20 -10.84 4.26 -3.94
C PRO A 20 -11.48 3.19 -3.05
N ASN A 21 -11.14 3.16 -1.76
CA ASN A 21 -11.78 2.28 -0.79
C ASN A 21 -13.27 2.65 -0.64
N ARG A 22 -14.12 2.02 -1.45
CA ARG A 22 -15.57 2.16 -1.37
C ARG A 22 -16.06 1.39 -0.15
N ARG A 23 -16.60 2.10 0.85
CA ARG A 23 -17.31 1.50 1.98
C ARG A 23 -18.44 0.61 1.46
N ILE A 24 -18.71 -0.50 2.14
CA ILE A 24 -19.85 -1.37 1.83
C ILE A 24 -21.10 -0.71 2.43
N HIS A 25 -22.08 -0.40 1.58
CA HIS A 25 -23.37 0.17 1.96
C HIS A 25 -24.44 -0.63 1.22
N ILE A 26 -25.03 -1.63 1.87
CA ILE A 26 -26.06 -2.48 1.23
C ILE A 26 -27.35 -1.67 1.05
N HIS A 27 -27.99 -1.80 -0.12
CA HIS A 27 -29.23 -1.11 -0.46
C HIS A 27 -30.39 -2.11 -0.62
N ASN A 28 -31.61 -1.65 -0.30
CA ASN A 28 -32.85 -2.40 -0.50
C ASN A 28 -33.23 -2.51 -2.00
N SER A 29 -34.34 -3.20 -2.29
CA SER A 29 -34.88 -3.36 -3.64
C SER A 29 -35.23 -2.04 -4.33
N LYS A 30 -35.65 -1.02 -3.57
CA LYS A 30 -35.91 0.35 -4.01
C LYS A 30 -34.64 1.21 -4.19
N GLY A 31 -33.46 0.65 -3.94
CA GLY A 31 -32.17 1.32 -4.12
C GLY A 31 -31.76 2.27 -2.98
N GLN A 32 -32.47 2.26 -1.85
CA GLN A 32 -32.16 3.06 -0.65
C GLN A 32 -31.19 2.29 0.27
N PRO A 33 -30.24 2.94 0.98
CA PRO A 33 -29.33 2.27 1.90
C PRO A 33 -30.05 1.67 3.11
N LEU A 34 -29.57 0.51 3.57
CA LEU A 34 -30.04 -0.17 4.78
C LEU A 34 -29.29 0.32 6.03
N THR A 35 -29.96 0.18 7.18
CA THR A 35 -29.39 0.37 8.54
C THR A 35 -28.26 -0.64 8.81
N PRO A 36 -27.48 -0.53 9.90
CA PRO A 36 -26.46 -1.53 10.25
C PRO A 36 -27.02 -2.96 10.32
N GLU A 37 -28.15 -3.12 11.00
CA GLU A 37 -28.83 -4.39 11.28
C GLU A 37 -29.38 -4.98 9.98
N GLY A 38 -30.22 -4.21 9.25
CA GLY A 38 -30.76 -4.66 7.96
C GLY A 38 -29.68 -4.89 6.89
N SER A 39 -28.53 -4.20 6.98
CA SER A 39 -27.36 -4.54 6.14
C SER A 39 -26.77 -5.89 6.52
N MET A 40 -26.69 -6.21 7.81
CA MET A 40 -26.22 -7.51 8.29
C MET A 40 -27.21 -8.62 7.93
N ASP A 41 -28.51 -8.45 8.13
CA ASP A 41 -29.53 -9.44 7.76
C ASP A 41 -29.49 -9.75 6.25
N SER A 42 -29.38 -8.71 5.41
CA SER A 42 -29.24 -8.89 3.96
C SER A 42 -27.96 -9.62 3.56
N LEU A 43 -26.86 -9.45 4.31
CA LEU A 43 -25.62 -10.19 4.09
C LEU A 43 -25.72 -11.63 4.60
N LYS A 44 -26.25 -11.83 5.82
CA LYS A 44 -26.46 -13.14 6.46
C LYS A 44 -27.33 -14.02 5.60
N ALA A 45 -28.53 -13.55 5.22
CA ALA A 45 -29.46 -14.29 4.37
C ALA A 45 -28.81 -14.71 3.04
N TYR A 46 -28.11 -13.80 2.35
CA TYR A 46 -27.45 -14.11 1.09
C TYR A 46 -26.29 -15.11 1.23
N PHE A 47 -25.48 -15.00 2.29
CA PHE A 47 -24.36 -15.93 2.49
C PHE A 47 -24.81 -17.28 3.08
N THR A 48 -25.89 -17.32 3.86
CA THR A 48 -26.58 -18.57 4.21
C THR A 48 -27.16 -19.24 2.96
N GLU A 49 -27.88 -18.54 2.07
CA GLU A 49 -28.37 -19.12 0.80
C GLU A 49 -27.22 -19.64 -0.09
N LEU A 50 -26.08 -18.92 -0.13
CA LEU A 50 -24.92 -19.30 -0.92
C LEU A 50 -24.21 -20.55 -0.37
N PHE A 51 -24.04 -20.63 0.95
CA PHE A 51 -23.25 -21.66 1.63
C PHE A 51 -24.06 -22.77 2.29
N ASP A 52 -25.39 -22.70 2.31
CA ASP A 52 -26.24 -23.86 2.64
C ASP A 52 -26.28 -24.85 1.47
N ASP A 53 -26.50 -26.13 1.75
CA ASP A 53 -26.56 -27.18 0.75
C ASP A 53 -27.54 -28.29 1.17
N PRO A 54 -28.73 -28.42 0.56
CA PRO A 54 -29.74 -29.42 0.96
C PRO A 54 -29.29 -30.89 0.84
N GLU A 55 -28.22 -31.15 0.09
CA GLU A 55 -27.56 -32.46 -0.03
C GLU A 55 -26.52 -32.72 1.09
N TYR A 56 -26.10 -31.70 1.84
CA TYR A 56 -25.11 -31.84 2.91
C TYR A 56 -25.64 -32.68 4.06
N ARG A 57 -24.79 -33.54 4.59
CA ARG A 57 -25.07 -34.37 5.77
C ARG A 57 -23.91 -34.17 6.75
N VAL A 58 -24.16 -34.45 8.03
CA VAL A 58 -23.09 -34.50 9.02
C VAL A 58 -22.25 -35.75 8.71
N TYR A 59 -21.01 -35.53 8.28
CA TYR A 59 -20.07 -36.61 8.04
C TYR A 59 -19.40 -36.99 9.36
N ALA A 60 -19.64 -38.21 9.84
CA ALA A 60 -18.71 -38.85 10.75
C ALA A 60 -17.37 -39.04 10.00
N LEU A 61 -16.27 -38.68 10.65
CA LEU A 61 -14.92 -38.89 10.15
C LEU A 61 -14.19 -39.80 11.14
N ASP A 62 -13.52 -40.83 10.62
CA ASP A 62 -12.73 -41.75 11.44
C ASP A 62 -11.55 -41.05 12.11
N SER A 63 -11.00 -41.63 13.17
CA SER A 63 -9.73 -41.19 13.76
C SER A 63 -8.57 -41.42 12.80
N MET A 64 -7.59 -40.51 12.77
CA MET A 64 -6.37 -40.70 11.96
C MET A 64 -5.48 -41.77 12.56
N THR A 65 -4.87 -42.64 11.75
CA THR A 65 -3.93 -43.66 12.24
C THR A 65 -2.62 -43.04 12.71
N THR A 66 -2.18 -41.97 12.03
CA THR A 66 -1.06 -41.11 12.43
C THR A 66 -1.26 -39.69 11.94
N ILE A 67 -0.44 -38.74 12.42
CA ILE A 67 -0.39 -37.40 11.82
C ILE A 67 0.29 -37.53 10.45
N PRO A 68 -0.31 -37.07 9.34
CA PRO A 68 0.22 -37.30 8.00
C PRO A 68 1.45 -36.43 7.64
N PHE A 69 2.04 -35.72 8.61
CA PHE A 69 3.20 -34.85 8.45
C PHE A 69 4.00 -34.81 9.75
N THR A 70 5.27 -34.41 9.66
CA THR A 70 6.20 -34.32 10.80
C THR A 70 6.06 -33.02 11.61
N LEU A 71 6.62 -33.03 12.82
CA LEU A 71 6.76 -31.83 13.66
C LEU A 71 7.51 -30.71 12.92
N ASP A 72 8.59 -31.05 12.21
CA ASP A 72 9.39 -30.07 11.48
C ASP A 72 8.62 -29.47 10.30
N GLU A 73 7.87 -30.27 9.53
CA GLU A 73 7.01 -29.73 8.46
C GLU A 73 5.92 -28.78 9.00
N LEU A 74 5.37 -29.05 10.19
CA LEU A 74 4.43 -28.13 10.87
C LEU A 74 5.11 -26.82 11.30
N CYS A 75 6.31 -26.91 11.89
CA CYS A 75 7.14 -25.75 12.22
C CYS A 75 7.47 -24.93 10.97
N ASP A 76 7.81 -25.60 9.88
CA ASP A 76 8.17 -25.00 8.60
C ASP A 76 6.96 -24.29 7.94
N GLU A 77 5.75 -24.84 8.05
CA GLU A 77 4.52 -24.16 7.60
C GLU A 77 4.08 -22.99 8.50
N LEU A 78 4.40 -22.99 9.80
CA LEU A 78 4.31 -21.80 10.65
C LEU A 78 5.35 -20.73 10.23
N CYS A 79 6.59 -21.13 9.96
CA CYS A 79 7.65 -20.26 9.44
C CYS A 79 7.32 -19.66 8.06
N LYS A 80 6.52 -20.35 7.24
CA LYS A 80 6.01 -19.86 5.94
C LYS A 80 4.77 -18.95 6.06
N LEU A 81 4.24 -18.68 7.26
CA LEU A 81 3.09 -17.79 7.41
C LEU A 81 3.37 -16.40 6.83
N PRO A 82 2.47 -15.84 5.99
CA PRO A 82 2.74 -14.64 5.23
C PRO A 82 2.66 -13.38 6.10
N ALA A 83 3.81 -12.96 6.66
CA ALA A 83 4.01 -11.85 7.60
C ALA A 83 3.32 -10.49 7.31
N HIS A 84 2.84 -10.27 6.07
CA HIS A 84 2.21 -9.04 5.61
C HIS A 84 0.74 -9.22 5.16
N LYS A 85 0.12 -10.37 5.40
CA LYS A 85 -1.31 -10.64 5.16
C LYS A 85 -2.06 -10.69 6.48
N ALA A 86 -3.36 -10.37 6.43
CA ALA A 86 -4.25 -10.55 7.56
C ALA A 86 -4.48 -12.04 7.90
N LEU A 87 -4.71 -12.30 9.17
CA LEU A 87 -5.32 -13.51 9.74
C LEU A 87 -6.72 -13.13 10.25
N ILE A 88 -7.43 -14.02 10.96
CA ILE A 88 -8.67 -13.62 11.64
C ILE A 88 -8.40 -12.50 12.67
N PRO A 89 -9.37 -11.60 12.96
CA PRO A 89 -9.17 -10.46 13.87
C PRO A 89 -8.75 -10.84 15.30
N THR A 90 -9.12 -12.03 15.76
CA THR A 90 -8.83 -12.56 17.09
C THR A 90 -7.45 -13.23 17.22
N ALA A 91 -6.69 -13.38 16.12
CA ALA A 91 -5.38 -14.03 16.14
C ALA A 91 -4.22 -13.02 16.12
N ALA A 92 -3.15 -13.32 16.88
CA ALA A 92 -1.94 -12.52 16.86
C ALA A 92 -1.33 -12.43 15.44
N PRO A 93 -0.67 -11.31 15.05
CA PRO A 93 -0.12 -11.16 13.70
C PRO A 93 0.90 -12.23 13.32
N ALA A 94 0.90 -12.62 12.04
CA ALA A 94 1.77 -13.68 11.51
C ALA A 94 3.26 -13.63 11.92
N PRO A 95 3.94 -12.47 12.05
CA PRO A 95 5.31 -12.41 12.56
C PRO A 95 5.54 -13.10 13.91
N ILE A 96 4.57 -13.03 14.84
CA ILE A 96 4.68 -13.64 16.18
C ILE A 96 4.69 -15.16 16.06
N TRP A 97 3.81 -15.73 15.25
CA TRP A 97 3.74 -17.17 14.98
C TRP A 97 5.01 -17.71 14.30
N ARG A 98 5.68 -16.89 13.49
CA ARG A 98 6.98 -17.24 12.87
C ARG A 98 8.11 -17.21 13.90
N GLN A 99 8.12 -16.20 14.78
CA GLN A 99 9.16 -16.03 15.80
C GLN A 99 9.15 -17.17 16.84
N HIS A 100 7.98 -17.72 17.14
CA HIS A 100 7.81 -18.82 18.11
C HIS A 100 7.41 -20.15 17.43
N ALA A 101 7.67 -20.30 16.14
CA ALA A 101 7.19 -21.42 15.32
C ALA A 101 7.55 -22.80 15.91
N GLN A 102 8.78 -22.98 16.38
CA GLN A 102 9.26 -24.24 16.96
C GLN A 102 8.49 -24.62 18.24
N THR A 103 8.37 -23.68 19.19
CA THR A 103 7.64 -23.89 20.45
C THR A 103 6.16 -24.15 20.19
N ILE A 104 5.55 -23.38 19.27
CA ILE A 104 4.14 -23.53 18.90
C ILE A 104 3.89 -24.86 18.17
N ALA A 105 4.79 -25.27 17.27
CA ALA A 105 4.69 -26.55 16.57
C ALA A 105 4.73 -27.73 17.54
N ALA A 106 5.66 -27.73 18.52
CA ALA A 106 5.78 -28.81 19.49
C ALA A 106 4.48 -29.00 20.31
N ILE A 107 3.90 -27.90 20.79
CA ILE A 107 2.63 -27.93 21.54
C ILE A 107 1.49 -28.41 20.63
N LEU A 108 1.32 -27.81 19.45
CA LEU A 108 0.25 -28.18 18.52
C LEU A 108 0.35 -29.65 18.07
N TYR A 109 1.56 -30.17 17.84
CA TYR A 109 1.75 -31.54 17.41
C TYR A 109 1.32 -32.54 18.49
N ALA A 110 1.67 -32.30 19.76
CA ALA A 110 1.25 -33.12 20.89
C ALA A 110 -0.28 -33.09 21.11
N GLU A 111 -0.91 -31.92 20.96
CA GLU A 111 -2.38 -31.78 21.00
C GLU A 111 -3.05 -32.57 19.86
N LEU A 112 -2.53 -32.48 18.64
CA LEU A 112 -3.06 -33.20 17.48
C LEU A 112 -2.93 -34.73 17.62
N GLN A 113 -1.89 -35.22 18.28
CA GLN A 113 -1.77 -36.66 18.61
C GLN A 113 -2.89 -37.14 19.53
N GLN A 114 -3.47 -36.28 20.39
CA GLN A 114 -4.67 -36.62 21.14
C GLN A 114 -5.92 -36.45 20.26
N LEU A 115 -6.11 -35.29 19.65
CA LEU A 115 -7.34 -34.91 18.94
C LEU A 115 -7.64 -35.75 17.70
N TRP A 116 -6.63 -36.07 16.89
CA TRP A 116 -6.78 -36.81 15.64
C TRP A 116 -6.61 -38.33 15.82
N CYS A 117 -5.63 -38.76 16.60
CA CYS A 117 -5.26 -40.19 16.70
C CYS A 117 -5.84 -40.92 17.92
N ARG A 118 -6.41 -40.21 18.88
CA ARG A 118 -7.04 -40.78 20.11
C ARG A 118 -8.44 -40.23 20.37
N GLY A 119 -8.92 -39.32 19.52
CA GLY A 119 -10.21 -38.64 19.64
C GLY A 119 -11.02 -38.71 18.34
N SER A 120 -12.12 -37.97 18.30
CA SER A 120 -13.13 -37.97 17.23
C SER A 120 -12.72 -37.24 15.94
N CYS A 121 -11.41 -37.17 15.64
CA CYS A 121 -10.85 -36.44 14.49
C CYS A 121 -11.26 -34.95 14.40
N SER A 122 -11.68 -34.38 15.54
CA SER A 122 -12.22 -33.04 15.63
C SER A 122 -11.13 -32.00 15.93
N LEU A 123 -11.39 -30.74 15.56
CA LEU A 123 -10.51 -29.60 15.82
C LEU A 123 -11.32 -28.52 16.55
N PRO A 124 -10.74 -27.81 17.54
CA PRO A 124 -11.45 -26.74 18.25
C PRO A 124 -11.96 -25.64 17.30
N ASP A 125 -13.20 -25.19 17.49
CA ASP A 125 -13.86 -24.15 16.67
C ASP A 125 -12.99 -22.90 16.46
N ARG A 126 -12.31 -22.47 17.53
CA ARG A 126 -11.34 -21.36 17.53
C ARG A 126 -10.16 -21.50 16.55
N TRP A 127 -9.93 -22.69 15.99
CA TRP A 127 -8.95 -22.95 14.94
C TRP A 127 -9.58 -23.10 13.55
N VAL A 128 -10.78 -23.69 13.44
CA VAL A 128 -11.41 -24.01 12.15
C VAL A 128 -12.35 -22.92 11.62
N ASN A 129 -12.95 -22.11 12.50
CA ASN A 129 -13.82 -21.02 12.11
C ASN A 129 -13.03 -19.94 11.35
N GLY A 130 -13.58 -19.51 10.21
CA GLY A 130 -12.99 -18.51 9.33
C GLY A 130 -13.67 -17.15 9.48
N PHE A 131 -12.91 -16.06 9.35
CA PHE A 131 -13.51 -14.72 9.30
C PHE A 131 -13.78 -14.31 7.84
N LEU A 132 -15.01 -13.88 7.54
CA LEU A 132 -15.51 -13.63 6.19
C LEU A 132 -15.23 -12.20 5.72
N ALA A 133 -14.00 -11.96 5.23
CA ALA A 133 -13.60 -10.66 4.70
C ALA A 133 -14.23 -10.39 3.32
N LEU A 134 -15.17 -9.43 3.26
CA LEU A 134 -15.91 -9.11 2.04
C LEU A 134 -15.18 -8.10 1.15
N LEU A 135 -14.86 -8.47 -0.10
CA LEU A 135 -14.18 -7.61 -1.08
C LEU A 135 -15.11 -7.24 -2.25
N SER A 136 -15.13 -5.97 -2.67
CA SER A 136 -15.93 -5.53 -3.83
C SER A 136 -15.49 -6.20 -5.14
N LYS A 137 -16.43 -6.83 -5.87
CA LYS A 137 -16.18 -7.35 -7.23
C LYS A 137 -15.79 -6.19 -8.17
N PRO A 138 -14.75 -6.32 -9.01
CA PRO A 138 -14.28 -5.24 -9.88
C PRO A 138 -15.39 -4.63 -10.74
N ALA A 139 -15.34 -3.31 -10.93
CA ALA A 139 -16.33 -2.50 -11.64
C ALA A 139 -17.78 -2.54 -11.09
N LYS A 140 -18.09 -3.28 -10.02
CA LYS A 140 -19.42 -3.25 -9.37
C LYS A 140 -19.45 -2.32 -8.15
N PRO A 141 -20.57 -1.61 -7.89
CA PRO A 141 -20.76 -0.90 -6.63
C PRO A 141 -20.97 -1.89 -5.47
N PRO A 142 -20.37 -1.69 -4.28
CA PRO A 142 -20.51 -2.58 -3.13
C PRO A 142 -21.82 -2.35 -2.36
N ASN A 143 -22.95 -2.39 -3.09
CA ASN A 143 -24.28 -2.08 -2.58
C ASN A 143 -25.29 -3.23 -2.63
N LYS A 144 -24.86 -4.42 -3.04
CA LYS A 144 -25.61 -5.67 -2.99
C LYS A 144 -24.68 -6.79 -2.52
N PRO A 145 -25.14 -7.77 -1.71
CA PRO A 145 -24.30 -8.90 -1.27
C PRO A 145 -23.64 -9.63 -2.45
N ALA A 146 -24.39 -9.90 -3.52
CA ALA A 146 -23.89 -10.50 -4.77
C ALA A 146 -22.81 -9.67 -5.51
N HIS A 147 -22.57 -8.40 -5.15
CA HIS A 147 -21.47 -7.58 -5.64
C HIS A 147 -20.18 -7.70 -4.82
N LEU A 148 -20.18 -8.50 -3.75
CA LEU A 148 -19.04 -8.79 -2.90
C LEU A 148 -18.47 -10.18 -3.20
N ARG A 149 -17.19 -10.41 -2.90
CA ARG A 149 -16.53 -11.72 -2.86
C ARG A 149 -16.32 -12.08 -1.39
N PRO A 150 -16.78 -13.26 -0.93
CA PRO A 150 -16.35 -13.81 0.35
C PRO A 150 -14.87 -14.20 0.26
N ILE A 151 -14.08 -13.84 1.28
CA ILE A 151 -12.70 -14.34 1.47
C ILE A 151 -12.56 -14.80 2.92
N CYS A 152 -12.38 -16.10 3.10
CA CYS A 152 -12.01 -16.71 4.37
C CYS A 152 -10.60 -16.28 4.79
N LEU A 153 -10.50 -15.58 5.91
CA LEU A 153 -9.29 -15.51 6.71
C LEU A 153 -9.31 -16.69 7.69
N GLN A 154 -8.25 -17.50 7.71
CA GLN A 154 -8.11 -18.64 8.62
C GLN A 154 -7.40 -18.23 9.92
N HIS A 155 -7.67 -18.95 11.02
CA HIS A 155 -6.76 -18.97 12.16
C HIS A 155 -5.37 -19.48 11.69
N PRO A 156 -4.25 -18.93 12.18
CA PRO A 156 -2.90 -19.33 11.79
C PRO A 156 -2.62 -20.83 11.97
N VAL A 157 -3.20 -21.48 12.99
CA VAL A 157 -3.10 -22.94 13.18
C VAL A 157 -3.71 -23.70 12.00
N SER A 158 -5.01 -23.52 11.71
CA SER A 158 -5.63 -24.13 10.51
C SER A 158 -4.86 -23.80 9.23
N LYS A 159 -4.34 -22.57 9.09
CA LYS A 159 -3.54 -22.19 7.92
C LYS A 159 -2.19 -22.94 7.79
N ALA A 160 -1.60 -23.37 8.90
CA ALA A 160 -0.40 -24.21 8.92
C ALA A 160 -0.76 -25.69 8.72
N LEU A 161 -1.81 -26.21 9.38
CA LEU A 161 -2.28 -27.60 9.24
C LEU A 161 -2.73 -27.92 7.81
N SER A 162 -3.63 -27.10 7.25
CA SER A 162 -3.99 -27.15 5.83
C SER A 162 -2.75 -26.95 4.93
N GLY A 163 -1.68 -26.31 5.42
CA GLY A 163 -0.41 -26.16 4.71
C GLY A 163 0.38 -27.46 4.59
N ALA A 164 0.54 -28.17 5.71
CA ALA A 164 1.28 -29.42 5.78
C ALA A 164 0.54 -30.56 5.03
N ILE A 165 -0.77 -30.70 5.24
CA ILE A 165 -1.60 -31.68 4.51
C ILE A 165 -1.52 -31.45 2.98
N VAL A 166 -1.55 -30.19 2.54
CA VAL A 166 -1.41 -29.82 1.12
C VAL A 166 -0.01 -30.09 0.57
N ALA A 167 1.05 -30.11 1.39
CA ALA A 167 2.39 -30.49 0.95
C ALA A 167 2.41 -31.97 0.52
N GLN A 168 1.88 -32.86 1.36
CA GLN A 168 1.82 -34.31 1.09
C GLN A 168 0.92 -34.64 -0.11
N ALA A 169 -0.27 -34.04 -0.17
CA ALA A 169 -1.21 -34.27 -1.26
C ALA A 169 -0.71 -33.72 -2.61
N ARG A 170 0.19 -32.70 -2.62
CA ARG A 170 0.66 -32.08 -3.87
C ARG A 170 1.42 -33.04 -4.78
N ALA A 171 2.21 -33.95 -4.23
CA ALA A 171 2.99 -34.91 -5.04
C ALA A 171 2.07 -35.82 -5.87
N HIS A 172 1.04 -36.37 -5.20
CA HIS A 172 -0.01 -37.21 -5.80
C HIS A 172 -0.76 -36.44 -6.90
N VAL A 173 -1.33 -35.27 -6.58
CA VAL A 173 -2.06 -34.43 -7.54
C VAL A 173 -1.20 -34.05 -8.74
N SER A 174 0.07 -33.66 -8.54
CA SER A 174 0.94 -33.20 -9.62
C SER A 174 1.28 -34.30 -10.62
N ARG A 175 1.37 -35.57 -10.18
CA ARG A 175 1.58 -36.73 -11.07
C ARG A 175 0.34 -37.01 -11.92
N VAL A 176 -0.86 -37.01 -11.33
CA VAL A 176 -2.12 -37.28 -12.04
C VAL A 176 -2.41 -36.23 -13.11
N PHE A 177 -2.06 -34.96 -12.87
CA PHE A 177 -2.26 -33.88 -13.83
C PHE A 177 -1.27 -33.81 -15.00
N ALA A 178 -0.22 -34.65 -15.02
CA ALA A 178 0.88 -34.54 -15.98
C ALA A 178 0.38 -34.42 -17.43
N ASP A 179 -0.39 -35.41 -17.92
CA ASP A 179 -0.81 -35.46 -19.32
C ASP A 179 -2.11 -34.68 -19.63
N MET A 180 -2.67 -33.98 -18.63
CA MET A 180 -3.94 -33.25 -18.70
C MET A 180 -3.74 -31.74 -18.97
N PRO A 181 -4.60 -31.08 -19.79
CA PRO A 181 -4.43 -29.69 -20.23
C PRO A 181 -4.89 -28.64 -19.19
N CYS A 182 -4.41 -28.78 -17.95
CA CYS A 182 -4.79 -27.93 -16.81
C CYS A 182 -3.59 -27.12 -16.32
N PHE A 183 -3.75 -25.80 -16.19
CA PHE A 183 -2.61 -24.89 -16.04
C PHE A 183 -2.63 -24.01 -14.78
N ALA A 184 -3.63 -24.17 -13.90
CA ALA A 184 -3.72 -23.46 -12.62
C ALA A 184 -3.28 -24.31 -11.43
N TYR A 185 -2.82 -23.64 -10.37
CA TYR A 185 -2.48 -24.20 -9.04
C TYR A 185 -1.46 -25.37 -8.98
N LEU A 186 -0.90 -25.75 -10.13
CA LEU A 186 0.13 -26.78 -10.30
C LEU A 186 1.55 -26.18 -10.39
N PRO A 187 2.60 -26.92 -10.00
CA PRO A 187 3.98 -26.49 -10.22
C PRO A 187 4.28 -26.32 -11.72
N PHE A 188 5.23 -25.44 -12.05
CA PHE A 188 5.71 -25.11 -13.41
C PHE A 188 4.67 -24.51 -14.40
N ARG A 189 3.36 -24.70 -14.17
CA ARG A 189 2.29 -24.25 -15.05
C ARG A 189 1.89 -22.79 -14.80
N SER A 190 1.32 -22.14 -15.82
CA SER A 190 1.05 -20.69 -15.79
C SER A 190 -0.03 -20.27 -16.80
N THR A 191 -0.53 -19.04 -16.68
CA THR A 191 -1.42 -18.44 -17.69
C THR A 191 -0.76 -18.28 -19.06
N GLU A 192 0.58 -18.20 -19.14
CA GLU A 192 1.31 -18.10 -20.40
C GLU A 192 1.28 -19.44 -21.17
N HIS A 193 1.45 -20.56 -20.47
CA HIS A 193 1.32 -21.91 -21.06
C HIS A 193 -0.09 -22.18 -21.57
N CYS A 194 -1.11 -21.80 -20.79
CA CYS A 194 -2.51 -21.85 -21.19
C CYS A 194 -2.78 -21.01 -22.45
N LEU A 195 -2.38 -19.74 -22.45
CA LEU A 195 -2.57 -18.83 -23.59
C LEU A 195 -1.80 -19.28 -24.84
N GLN A 196 -0.59 -19.84 -24.70
CA GLN A 196 0.19 -20.39 -25.81
C GLN A 196 -0.60 -21.48 -26.56
N ARG A 197 -1.23 -22.41 -25.84
CA ARG A 197 -2.08 -23.45 -26.43
C ARG A 197 -3.30 -22.89 -27.16
N VAL A 198 -4.01 -21.93 -26.54
CA VAL A 198 -5.17 -21.27 -27.18
C VAL A 198 -4.77 -20.51 -28.44
N PHE A 199 -3.63 -19.81 -28.43
CA PHE A 199 -3.16 -19.05 -29.59
C PHE A 199 -2.61 -19.94 -30.72
N GLN A 200 -1.99 -21.08 -30.42
CA GLN A 200 -1.61 -22.09 -31.43
C GLN A 200 -2.83 -22.58 -32.22
N HIS A 201 -3.95 -22.85 -31.55
CA HIS A 201 -5.22 -23.15 -32.22
C HIS A 201 -5.71 -21.98 -33.08
N CYS A 202 -5.59 -20.74 -32.59
CA CYS A 202 -6.01 -19.56 -33.34
C CYS A 202 -5.19 -19.36 -34.63
N ASP A 203 -3.88 -19.64 -34.63
CA ASP A 203 -3.05 -19.67 -35.85
C ASP A 203 -3.50 -20.75 -36.82
N HIS A 204 -3.57 -21.99 -36.33
CA HIS A 204 -3.88 -23.17 -37.16
C HIS A 204 -5.21 -22.99 -37.91
N ILE A 205 -6.26 -22.49 -37.23
CA ILE A 205 -7.55 -22.21 -37.87
C ILE A 205 -7.48 -21.02 -38.83
N ARG A 206 -6.69 -19.97 -38.52
CA ARG A 206 -6.50 -18.82 -39.41
C ARG A 206 -5.87 -19.25 -40.73
N ASP A 207 -4.80 -20.04 -40.69
CA ASP A 207 -4.10 -20.49 -41.89
C ASP A 207 -4.85 -21.60 -42.64
N LEU A 208 -5.57 -22.48 -41.94
CA LEU A 208 -6.52 -23.41 -42.55
C LEU A 208 -7.57 -22.64 -43.36
N VAL A 209 -8.32 -21.73 -42.73
CA VAL A 209 -9.39 -20.94 -43.38
C VAL A 209 -8.86 -20.08 -44.54
N LYS A 210 -7.66 -19.52 -44.42
CA LYS A 210 -6.96 -18.79 -45.51
C LYS A 210 -6.67 -19.71 -46.70
N THR A 211 -6.12 -20.89 -46.45
CA THR A 211 -5.76 -21.89 -47.47
C THR A 211 -7.00 -22.46 -48.17
N THR A 212 -8.05 -22.82 -47.41
CA THR A 212 -9.34 -23.27 -47.95
C THR A 212 -9.94 -22.24 -48.92
N ARG A 213 -9.88 -20.95 -48.59
CA ARG A 213 -10.37 -19.86 -49.46
C ARG A 213 -9.54 -19.72 -50.72
N ALA A 214 -8.21 -19.81 -50.61
CA ALA A 214 -7.30 -19.73 -51.75
C ALA A 214 -7.50 -20.89 -52.74
N SER A 215 -7.59 -22.14 -52.24
CA SER A 215 -7.78 -23.30 -53.11
C SER A 215 -9.16 -23.33 -53.76
N ASN A 216 -10.23 -23.01 -53.02
CA ASN A 216 -11.57 -22.90 -53.59
C ASN A 216 -11.70 -21.78 -54.65
N ARG A 217 -10.98 -20.65 -54.49
CA ARG A 217 -10.93 -19.58 -55.49
C ARG A 217 -10.17 -20.00 -56.76
N THR A 218 -9.05 -20.71 -56.60
CA THR A 218 -8.21 -21.19 -57.71
C THR A 218 -8.69 -22.52 -58.31
N ARG A 219 -9.77 -23.10 -57.78
CA ARG A 219 -10.37 -24.40 -58.17
C ARG A 219 -9.44 -25.62 -58.04
N LYS A 220 -8.25 -25.49 -57.44
CA LYS A 220 -7.25 -26.58 -57.33
C LYS A 220 -7.75 -27.77 -56.50
N THR A 221 -8.31 -27.51 -55.31
CA THR A 221 -8.99 -28.51 -54.48
C THR A 221 -10.27 -27.92 -53.90
N LYS A 222 -11.41 -28.61 -54.09
CA LYS A 222 -12.75 -28.09 -53.76
C LYS A 222 -13.22 -28.55 -52.38
N HIS A 223 -12.84 -27.80 -51.35
CA HIS A 223 -13.16 -28.11 -49.95
C HIS A 223 -14.60 -27.70 -49.57
N ALA A 224 -15.37 -28.66 -49.06
CA ALA A 224 -16.76 -28.45 -48.66
C ALA A 224 -16.92 -27.57 -47.42
N LEU A 225 -16.20 -27.88 -46.33
CA LEU A 225 -16.13 -27.08 -45.11
C LEU A 225 -14.82 -27.38 -44.38
N GLN A 226 -14.04 -26.34 -44.06
CA GLN A 226 -12.86 -26.40 -43.19
C GLN A 226 -12.81 -25.16 -42.28
N GLY A 227 -12.22 -25.29 -41.09
CA GLY A 227 -12.03 -24.20 -40.14
C GLY A 227 -12.13 -24.69 -38.70
N GLY A 228 -12.63 -23.87 -37.78
CA GLY A 228 -12.69 -24.25 -36.37
C GLY A 228 -13.71 -23.48 -35.52
N ILE A 229 -13.99 -24.07 -34.37
CA ILE A 229 -14.91 -23.61 -33.33
C ILE A 229 -14.13 -23.51 -32.02
N GLN A 230 -14.34 -22.46 -31.23
CA GLN A 230 -13.82 -22.40 -29.86
C GLN A 230 -14.77 -21.66 -28.92
N VAL A 231 -14.76 -22.05 -27.65
CA VAL A 231 -15.68 -21.60 -26.60
C VAL A 231 -14.88 -21.26 -25.34
N THR A 232 -15.33 -20.23 -24.61
CA THR A 232 -14.93 -20.01 -23.22
C THR A 232 -16.17 -20.01 -22.32
N LEU A 233 -16.09 -20.68 -21.19
CA LEU A 233 -17.17 -20.78 -20.20
C LEU A 233 -16.81 -19.97 -18.94
N ASP A 234 -17.74 -19.16 -18.44
CA ASP A 234 -17.65 -18.49 -17.13
C ASP A 234 -18.57 -19.23 -16.16
N LEU A 235 -18.02 -19.70 -15.03
CA LEU A 235 -18.79 -20.40 -13.99
C LEU A 235 -19.25 -19.42 -12.90
N GLN A 236 -20.51 -19.52 -12.48
CA GLN A 236 -21.07 -18.63 -11.48
C GLN A 236 -20.57 -18.99 -10.08
N GLN A 237 -19.65 -18.18 -9.54
CA GLN A 237 -19.13 -18.33 -8.17
C GLN A 237 -18.54 -19.73 -7.92
N ALA A 238 -17.71 -20.19 -8.87
CA ALA A 238 -17.23 -21.57 -8.96
C ALA A 238 -16.81 -22.18 -7.61
N PHE A 239 -15.93 -21.52 -6.85
CA PHE A 239 -15.49 -21.98 -5.52
C PHE A 239 -16.60 -22.01 -4.47
N ASP A 240 -17.58 -21.09 -4.51
CA ASP A 240 -18.65 -21.00 -3.51
C ASP A 240 -19.73 -22.08 -3.72
N GLN A 241 -19.93 -22.53 -4.97
CA GLN A 241 -21.11 -23.32 -5.36
C GLN A 241 -20.88 -24.84 -5.54
N VAL A 242 -19.65 -25.36 -5.43
CA VAL A 242 -19.44 -26.82 -5.49
C VAL A 242 -20.05 -27.49 -4.24
N ASN A 243 -20.88 -28.51 -4.44
CA ASN A 243 -21.44 -29.31 -3.36
C ASN A 243 -20.36 -30.18 -2.69
N ARG A 244 -20.31 -30.18 -1.36
CA ARG A 244 -19.26 -30.94 -0.63
C ARG A 244 -19.29 -32.46 -0.82
N PRO A 245 -20.44 -33.14 -1.01
CA PRO A 245 -20.46 -34.56 -1.36
C PRO A 245 -19.63 -34.88 -2.62
N PHE A 246 -19.62 -33.98 -3.62
CA PHE A 246 -18.80 -34.15 -4.82
C PHE A 246 -17.29 -33.95 -4.53
N VAL A 247 -16.91 -32.96 -3.70
CA VAL A 247 -15.51 -32.77 -3.32
C VAL A 247 -14.97 -34.02 -2.58
N ILE A 248 -15.76 -34.58 -1.66
CA ILE A 248 -15.40 -35.76 -0.87
C ILE A 248 -15.21 -36.99 -1.78
N SER A 249 -16.18 -37.28 -2.64
CA SER A 249 -16.05 -38.38 -3.62
C SER A 249 -14.91 -38.17 -4.63
N CYS A 250 -14.44 -36.94 -4.87
CA CYS A 250 -13.21 -36.68 -5.61
C CYS A 250 -11.94 -36.95 -4.79
N ILE A 251 -11.93 -36.66 -3.48
CA ILE A 251 -10.80 -37.01 -2.59
C ILE A 251 -10.64 -38.53 -2.55
N ASP A 252 -11.75 -39.25 -2.37
CA ASP A 252 -11.76 -40.72 -2.29
C ASP A 252 -11.38 -41.39 -3.62
N ALA A 253 -11.77 -40.81 -4.76
CA ALA A 253 -11.42 -41.33 -6.09
C ALA A 253 -9.98 -41.04 -6.55
N LEU A 254 -9.11 -40.48 -5.69
CA LEU A 254 -7.73 -40.09 -6.03
C LEU A 254 -6.65 -40.85 -5.26
N ASP A 255 -7.01 -41.84 -4.44
CA ASP A 255 -6.08 -42.77 -3.78
C ASP A 255 -4.94 -42.05 -3.02
N PHE A 256 -5.31 -41.02 -2.26
CA PHE A 256 -4.40 -40.39 -1.30
C PHE A 256 -4.15 -41.33 -0.11
N PRO A 257 -2.97 -41.26 0.55
CA PRO A 257 -2.75 -41.93 1.83
C PRO A 257 -3.91 -41.61 2.81
N PRO A 258 -4.46 -42.59 3.55
CA PRO A 258 -5.73 -42.41 4.29
C PRO A 258 -5.78 -41.17 5.19
N ASP A 259 -4.74 -40.93 6.00
CA ASP A 259 -4.68 -39.77 6.89
C ASP A 259 -4.54 -38.42 6.15
N VAL A 260 -4.00 -38.43 4.91
CA VAL A 260 -3.99 -37.25 4.02
C VAL A 260 -5.38 -37.00 3.44
N ALA A 261 -6.09 -38.04 3.00
CA ALA A 261 -7.47 -37.94 2.54
C ALA A 261 -8.39 -37.42 3.66
N LEU A 262 -8.27 -38.01 4.85
CA LEU A 262 -8.99 -37.65 6.06
C LEU A 262 -8.69 -36.21 6.48
N GLY A 263 -7.42 -35.79 6.52
CA GLY A 263 -7.05 -34.41 6.81
C GLY A 263 -7.61 -33.38 5.81
N LEU A 264 -7.71 -33.73 4.53
CA LEU A 264 -8.40 -32.90 3.52
C LEU A 264 -9.92 -32.83 3.77
N LYS A 265 -10.56 -33.96 4.14
CA LYS A 265 -11.99 -33.99 4.53
C LYS A 265 -12.24 -33.12 5.77
N THR A 266 -11.44 -33.24 6.84
CA THR A 266 -11.56 -32.40 8.05
C THR A 266 -11.40 -30.92 7.71
N SER A 267 -10.36 -30.55 6.95
CA SER A 267 -10.11 -29.15 6.55
C SER A 267 -11.25 -28.56 5.69
N LEU A 268 -11.85 -29.37 4.80
CA LEU A 268 -13.05 -29.00 4.04
C LEU A 268 -14.27 -28.82 4.96
N LEU A 269 -14.55 -29.80 5.81
CA LEU A 269 -15.82 -29.95 6.53
C LEU A 269 -15.96 -29.02 7.75
N SER A 270 -14.94 -28.91 8.60
CA SER A 270 -15.06 -28.25 9.91
C SER A 270 -15.22 -26.73 9.83
N GLY A 271 -15.99 -26.16 10.75
CA GLY A 271 -15.98 -24.73 11.07
C GLY A 271 -16.91 -23.83 10.23
N GLU A 272 -17.37 -22.77 10.88
CA GLU A 272 -18.29 -21.75 10.36
C GLU A 272 -17.56 -20.50 9.82
N TYR A 273 -18.32 -19.57 9.24
CA TYR A 273 -17.87 -18.22 8.93
C TYR A 273 -18.38 -17.19 9.95
N GLU A 274 -17.49 -16.53 10.68
CA GLU A 274 -17.80 -15.27 11.39
C GLU A 274 -17.82 -14.12 10.37
N LEU A 275 -18.94 -13.41 10.28
CA LEU A 275 -19.08 -12.18 9.51
C LEU A 275 -19.29 -10.98 10.44
N GLN A 276 -18.53 -9.91 10.23
CA GLN A 276 -18.74 -8.61 10.91
C GLN A 276 -19.02 -7.49 9.90
N HIS A 277 -20.03 -6.64 10.19
CA HIS A 277 -20.36 -5.48 9.36
C HIS A 277 -20.92 -4.33 10.21
N LYS A 278 -20.32 -3.13 10.12
CA LYS A 278 -20.73 -1.88 10.81
C LYS A 278 -20.79 -1.90 12.36
N GLY A 279 -20.54 -3.04 12.99
CA GLY A 279 -20.60 -3.26 14.44
C GLY A 279 -21.04 -4.70 14.67
N GLU A 280 -22.23 -4.98 14.13
CA GLU A 280 -22.91 -6.28 14.06
C GLU A 280 -22.01 -7.45 13.67
N ARG A 281 -22.31 -8.61 14.25
CA ARG A 281 -21.71 -9.91 13.96
C ARG A 281 -22.77 -10.98 13.75
N CYS A 282 -22.48 -11.95 12.88
CA CYS A 282 -23.23 -13.19 12.81
C CYS A 282 -22.33 -14.35 12.37
N ASN A 283 -22.70 -15.57 12.75
CA ASN A 283 -22.15 -16.78 12.15
C ASN A 283 -23.00 -17.21 10.95
N ILE A 284 -22.34 -17.81 9.96
CA ILE A 284 -22.93 -18.44 8.79
C ILE A 284 -22.32 -19.83 8.68
N ALA A 285 -23.16 -20.87 8.74
CA ALA A 285 -22.75 -22.24 8.51
C ALA A 285 -22.17 -22.39 7.09
N ALA A 286 -21.05 -23.09 6.96
CA ALA A 286 -20.43 -23.37 5.68
C ALA A 286 -20.67 -24.84 5.34
N HIS A 287 -21.69 -25.14 4.53
CA HIS A 287 -22.04 -26.51 4.08
C HIS A 287 -21.71 -26.75 2.60
N ARG A 288 -21.83 -25.73 1.76
CA ARG A 288 -21.39 -25.70 0.36
C ARG A 288 -19.99 -25.08 0.22
N GLY A 289 -19.33 -25.43 -0.88
CA GLY A 289 -18.19 -24.69 -1.41
C GLY A 289 -16.84 -24.98 -0.74
N ILE A 290 -15.81 -24.48 -1.43
CA ILE A 290 -14.41 -24.52 -1.05
C ILE A 290 -14.00 -23.13 -0.54
N LYS A 291 -13.45 -23.06 0.67
CA LYS A 291 -13.23 -21.84 1.46
C LYS A 291 -12.25 -20.86 0.77
N GLN A 292 -12.74 -19.90 -0.03
CA GLN A 292 -11.90 -18.96 -0.79
C GLN A 292 -10.90 -18.22 0.12
N GLY A 293 -9.59 -18.37 -0.10
CA GLY A 293 -8.53 -17.76 0.73
C GLY A 293 -7.92 -18.69 1.79
N ALA A 294 -8.51 -19.87 1.99
CA ALA A 294 -7.89 -20.96 2.70
C ALA A 294 -6.65 -21.51 1.94
N LYS A 295 -5.76 -22.19 2.66
CA LYS A 295 -4.45 -22.67 2.15
C LYS A 295 -4.57 -23.90 1.23
N ASP A 296 -5.59 -24.70 1.48
CA ASP A 296 -6.00 -25.93 0.78
C ASP A 296 -6.93 -25.70 -0.41
N ALA A 297 -7.72 -24.61 -0.40
CA ALA A 297 -8.67 -24.29 -1.46
C ALA A 297 -8.13 -24.45 -2.92
N PRO A 298 -6.89 -24.05 -3.26
CA PRO A 298 -6.34 -24.28 -4.60
C PRO A 298 -6.11 -25.76 -4.96
N LEU A 299 -5.78 -26.59 -3.97
CA LEU A 299 -5.61 -28.04 -4.13
C LEU A 299 -6.98 -28.73 -4.25
N LEU A 300 -7.93 -28.35 -3.38
CA LEU A 300 -9.30 -28.87 -3.43
C LEU A 300 -9.99 -28.52 -4.76
N TRP A 301 -9.72 -27.34 -5.33
CA TRP A 301 -10.19 -27.01 -6.69
C TRP A 301 -9.58 -27.92 -7.76
N ASN A 302 -8.29 -28.26 -7.64
CA ASN A 302 -7.65 -29.22 -8.53
C ASN A 302 -8.24 -30.64 -8.38
N VAL A 303 -8.57 -31.08 -7.17
CA VAL A 303 -9.28 -32.33 -6.90
C VAL A 303 -10.67 -32.35 -7.58
N VAL A 304 -11.46 -31.29 -7.45
CA VAL A 304 -12.73 -31.11 -8.18
C VAL A 304 -12.54 -31.09 -9.70
N THR A 305 -11.45 -30.47 -10.17
CA THR A 305 -11.10 -30.43 -11.60
C THR A 305 -10.79 -31.83 -12.15
N LEU A 306 -10.14 -32.70 -11.35
CA LEU A 306 -9.91 -34.11 -11.74
C LEU A 306 -11.23 -34.90 -11.82
N GLY A 307 -12.13 -34.77 -10.84
CA GLY A 307 -13.46 -35.41 -10.91
C GLY A 307 -14.31 -34.91 -12.09
N THR A 308 -14.20 -33.63 -12.40
CA THR A 308 -14.81 -32.99 -13.60
C THR A 308 -14.24 -33.61 -14.89
N ILE A 309 -12.91 -33.69 -15.00
CA ILE A 309 -12.22 -34.29 -16.15
C ILE A 309 -12.52 -35.78 -16.29
N LYS A 310 -12.70 -36.52 -15.19
CA LYS A 310 -13.09 -37.93 -15.21
C LYS A 310 -14.45 -38.10 -15.91
N ARG A 311 -15.51 -37.43 -15.44
CA ARG A 311 -16.84 -37.51 -16.08
C ARG A 311 -16.86 -37.03 -17.55
N ILE A 312 -16.00 -36.06 -17.91
CA ILE A 312 -15.82 -35.63 -19.30
C ILE A 312 -15.09 -36.73 -20.12
N THR A 313 -14.09 -37.38 -19.54
CA THR A 313 -13.36 -38.51 -20.14
C THR A 313 -14.28 -39.72 -20.35
N ASP A 314 -15.13 -40.02 -19.38
CA ASP A 314 -16.06 -41.16 -19.43
C ASP A 314 -17.11 -41.02 -20.57
N LYS A 315 -17.50 -39.79 -20.91
CA LYS A 315 -18.54 -39.49 -21.91
C LYS A 315 -18.01 -39.01 -23.28
N LEU A 316 -16.80 -38.46 -23.35
CA LEU A 316 -16.20 -37.92 -24.59
C LEU A 316 -14.84 -38.54 -24.96
N GLY A 317 -14.17 -39.25 -24.04
CA GLY A 317 -12.90 -39.92 -24.25
C GLY A 317 -11.66 -39.13 -23.81
N LYS A 318 -10.58 -39.84 -23.42
CA LYS A 318 -9.35 -39.22 -22.90
C LYS A 318 -8.67 -38.31 -23.94
N ASP A 319 -8.57 -38.77 -25.17
CA ASP A 319 -8.02 -37.98 -26.27
C ASP A 319 -8.89 -36.76 -26.61
N TRP A 320 -10.20 -36.82 -26.35
CA TRP A 320 -11.04 -35.64 -26.52
C TRP A 320 -10.65 -34.56 -25.53
N VAL A 321 -10.47 -34.89 -24.24
CA VAL A 321 -9.97 -33.93 -23.24
C VAL A 321 -8.58 -33.41 -23.64
N ARG A 322 -7.64 -34.32 -23.91
CA ARG A 322 -6.24 -34.01 -24.24
C ARG A 322 -6.11 -33.08 -25.45
N ASN A 323 -7.00 -33.17 -26.44
CA ASN A 323 -6.93 -32.37 -27.66
C ASN A 323 -7.81 -31.10 -27.62
N HIS A 324 -9.03 -31.16 -27.09
CA HIS A 324 -9.99 -30.06 -27.21
C HIS A 324 -9.98 -29.09 -26.02
N GLN A 325 -9.68 -29.56 -24.80
CA GLN A 325 -9.76 -28.71 -23.61
C GLN A 325 -8.47 -27.92 -23.34
N THR A 326 -8.64 -26.79 -22.65
CA THR A 326 -7.59 -26.00 -22.00
C THR A 326 -8.21 -25.35 -20.74
N ILE A 327 -7.76 -25.75 -19.55
CA ILE A 327 -8.37 -25.32 -18.27
C ILE A 327 -7.41 -24.44 -17.46
N PHE A 328 -7.91 -23.32 -16.93
CA PHE A 328 -7.20 -22.53 -15.91
C PHE A 328 -8.14 -22.19 -14.75
N ALA A 329 -8.08 -22.98 -13.67
CA ALA A 329 -9.01 -22.89 -12.53
C ALA A 329 -10.47 -23.07 -12.99
N ASP A 330 -11.30 -22.03 -12.91
CA ASP A 330 -12.68 -22.00 -13.42
C ASP A 330 -12.80 -21.47 -14.87
N ASP A 331 -11.77 -20.78 -15.39
CA ASP A 331 -11.70 -20.29 -16.78
C ASP A 331 -11.47 -21.45 -17.77
N THR A 332 -12.56 -22.16 -18.14
CA THR A 332 -12.55 -23.28 -19.08
C THR A 332 -12.61 -22.81 -20.54
N HIS A 333 -11.65 -23.25 -21.36
CA HIS A 333 -11.64 -23.10 -22.82
C HIS A 333 -11.77 -24.47 -23.50
N THR A 334 -12.48 -24.52 -24.63
CA THR A 334 -12.59 -25.73 -25.46
C THR A 334 -12.58 -25.35 -26.94
N ALA A 335 -11.83 -26.08 -27.75
CA ALA A 335 -11.58 -25.77 -29.15
C ALA A 335 -11.57 -27.01 -30.05
N TRP A 336 -12.05 -26.84 -31.29
CA TRP A 336 -12.19 -27.88 -32.31
C TRP A 336 -11.64 -27.39 -33.66
N THR A 337 -10.88 -28.26 -34.32
CA THR A 337 -10.59 -28.15 -35.76
C THR A 337 -11.56 -29.02 -36.55
N CYS A 338 -12.17 -28.45 -37.58
CA CYS A 338 -13.17 -29.10 -38.42
C CYS A 338 -12.71 -29.15 -39.87
N HIS A 339 -12.63 -30.35 -40.44
CA HIS A 339 -12.28 -30.59 -41.85
C HIS A 339 -13.49 -31.04 -42.70
N SER A 340 -14.68 -31.12 -42.10
CA SER A 340 -15.93 -31.44 -42.79
C SER A 340 -17.15 -30.88 -42.06
N GLU A 341 -18.29 -30.83 -42.76
CA GLU A 341 -19.60 -30.50 -42.17
C GLU A 341 -19.99 -31.47 -41.04
N LYS A 342 -19.67 -32.77 -41.18
CA LYS A 342 -19.93 -33.77 -40.13
C LYS A 342 -19.14 -33.45 -38.84
N GLN A 343 -17.86 -33.09 -38.96
CA GLN A 343 -17.03 -32.70 -37.80
C GLN A 343 -17.50 -31.39 -37.16
N ALA A 344 -17.86 -30.39 -37.97
CA ALA A 344 -18.39 -29.12 -37.45
C ALA A 344 -19.75 -29.28 -36.74
N ALA A 345 -20.59 -30.22 -37.18
CA ALA A 345 -21.81 -30.60 -36.48
C ALA A 345 -21.50 -31.39 -35.18
N LYS A 346 -20.55 -32.34 -35.22
CA LYS A 346 -20.12 -33.11 -34.04
C LYS A 346 -19.61 -32.20 -32.92
N ALA A 347 -18.78 -31.20 -33.25
CA ALA A 347 -18.27 -30.22 -32.29
C ALA A 347 -19.37 -29.47 -31.53
N LEU A 348 -20.51 -29.18 -32.16
CA LEU A 348 -21.65 -28.54 -31.49
C LEU A 348 -22.48 -29.51 -30.63
N ILE A 349 -22.46 -30.82 -30.94
CA ILE A 349 -23.06 -31.87 -30.11
C ILE A 349 -22.18 -32.12 -28.87
N GLU A 350 -20.86 -32.25 -29.06
CA GLU A 350 -19.88 -32.40 -27.97
C GLU A 350 -19.88 -31.19 -27.03
N LEU A 351 -20.08 -29.97 -27.55
CA LEU A 351 -20.31 -28.78 -26.74
C LEU A 351 -21.60 -28.86 -25.91
N GLY A 352 -22.69 -29.38 -26.49
CA GLY A 352 -23.92 -29.65 -25.75
C GLY A 352 -23.70 -30.66 -24.62
N GLN A 353 -23.02 -31.77 -24.92
CA GLN A 353 -22.64 -32.79 -23.94
C GLN A 353 -21.72 -32.25 -22.84
N LEU A 354 -20.76 -31.37 -23.15
CA LEU A 354 -19.91 -30.71 -22.16
C LEU A 354 -20.72 -29.82 -21.20
N LEU A 355 -21.59 -28.98 -21.75
CA LEU A 355 -22.46 -28.10 -20.95
C LEU A 355 -23.41 -28.91 -20.06
N GLU A 356 -23.97 -29.98 -20.60
CA GLU A 356 -24.81 -30.93 -19.86
C GLU A 356 -24.03 -31.59 -18.71
N ILE A 357 -22.83 -32.13 -18.97
CA ILE A 357 -21.97 -32.73 -17.92
C ILE A 357 -21.70 -31.72 -16.79
N LEU A 358 -21.40 -30.46 -17.12
CA LEU A 358 -21.17 -29.41 -16.12
C LEU A 358 -22.42 -29.11 -15.29
N GLU A 359 -23.61 -29.00 -15.91
CA GLU A 359 -24.86 -28.78 -15.18
C GLU A 359 -25.28 -30.02 -14.33
N THR A 360 -25.03 -31.25 -14.79
CA THR A 360 -25.21 -32.48 -13.99
C THR A 360 -24.24 -32.56 -12.80
N MET A 361 -23.10 -31.87 -12.85
CA MET A 361 -22.19 -31.67 -11.71
C MET A 361 -22.52 -30.40 -10.90
N HIS A 362 -23.75 -29.91 -11.02
CA HIS A 362 -24.31 -28.74 -10.31
C HIS A 362 -23.57 -27.40 -10.59
N PHE A 363 -22.65 -27.35 -11.58
CA PHE A 363 -21.98 -26.11 -11.96
C PHE A 363 -22.93 -25.18 -12.72
N LYS A 364 -23.25 -24.02 -12.12
CA LYS A 364 -24.08 -23.00 -12.78
C LYS A 364 -23.27 -22.22 -13.81
N VAL A 365 -23.35 -22.63 -15.08
CA VAL A 365 -22.72 -21.93 -16.21
C VAL A 365 -23.34 -20.53 -16.38
N ASN A 366 -22.53 -19.52 -16.71
CA ASN A 366 -22.99 -18.17 -17.01
C ASN A 366 -23.11 -17.96 -18.53
N TYR A 367 -24.25 -18.32 -19.11
CA TYR A 367 -24.49 -18.24 -20.56
C TYR A 367 -24.41 -16.82 -21.16
N SER A 368 -24.56 -15.75 -20.36
CA SER A 368 -24.48 -14.37 -20.86
C SER A 368 -23.05 -13.81 -20.94
N LYS A 369 -22.08 -14.46 -20.29
CA LYS A 369 -20.65 -14.13 -20.39
C LYS A 369 -19.84 -15.19 -21.15
N SER A 370 -20.25 -16.45 -21.04
CA SER A 370 -19.73 -17.55 -21.86
C SER A 370 -19.97 -17.22 -23.32
N ALA A 371 -19.05 -17.57 -24.21
CA ALA A 371 -19.11 -17.12 -25.60
C ALA A 371 -18.47 -18.12 -26.56
N ILE A 372 -18.96 -18.12 -27.81
CA ILE A 372 -18.49 -18.98 -28.89
C ILE A 372 -17.91 -18.16 -30.05
N LEU A 373 -16.86 -18.68 -30.67
CA LEU A 373 -16.20 -18.19 -31.88
C LEU A 373 -16.26 -19.29 -32.94
N ILE A 374 -16.72 -18.97 -34.15
CA ILE A 374 -16.74 -19.89 -35.30
C ILE A 374 -16.11 -19.20 -36.51
N SER A 375 -15.04 -19.77 -37.05
CA SER A 375 -14.42 -19.33 -38.30
C SER A 375 -14.30 -20.52 -39.25
N ILE A 376 -15.11 -20.54 -40.30
CA ILE A 376 -15.12 -21.60 -41.31
C ILE A 376 -15.13 -21.03 -42.74
N ALA A 377 -14.63 -21.82 -43.68
CA ALA A 377 -14.67 -21.58 -45.12
C ALA A 377 -14.99 -22.89 -45.85
N GLY A 378 -15.38 -22.79 -47.12
CA GLY A 378 -15.82 -23.94 -47.91
C GLY A 378 -17.14 -23.66 -48.61
N THR A 379 -17.50 -24.48 -49.61
CA THR A 379 -18.75 -24.31 -50.38
C THR A 379 -20.00 -24.43 -49.51
N LYS A 380 -19.95 -25.21 -48.42
CA LYS A 380 -21.05 -25.39 -47.46
C LYS A 380 -21.01 -24.45 -46.25
N ALA A 381 -20.01 -23.57 -46.11
CA ALA A 381 -19.88 -22.72 -44.93
C ALA A 381 -21.13 -21.84 -44.67
N ASN A 382 -21.71 -21.27 -45.73
CA ASN A 382 -22.95 -20.49 -45.64
C ASN A 382 -24.17 -21.33 -45.21
N ALA A 383 -24.24 -22.61 -45.62
CA ALA A 383 -25.30 -23.52 -45.21
C ALA A 383 -25.17 -23.89 -43.73
N PHE A 384 -23.94 -24.15 -43.25
CA PHE A 384 -23.66 -24.38 -41.83
C PHE A 384 -24.09 -23.19 -40.98
N TYR A 385 -23.69 -21.96 -41.32
CA TYR A 385 -24.10 -20.76 -40.59
C TYR A 385 -25.63 -20.59 -40.59
N LYS A 386 -26.32 -20.81 -41.73
CA LYS A 386 -27.81 -20.77 -41.79
C LYS A 386 -28.48 -21.82 -40.90
N LYS A 387 -27.88 -23.01 -40.73
CA LYS A 387 -28.44 -24.13 -39.97
C LYS A 387 -28.22 -24.00 -38.45
N TYR A 388 -27.03 -23.58 -38.03
CA TYR A 388 -26.61 -23.64 -36.62
C TYR A 388 -26.55 -22.28 -35.91
N VAL A 389 -26.62 -21.15 -36.63
CA VAL A 389 -26.59 -19.81 -36.03
C VAL A 389 -27.91 -19.08 -36.27
N ARG A 390 -28.60 -18.71 -35.19
CA ARG A 390 -29.81 -17.87 -35.24
C ARG A 390 -29.44 -16.42 -34.94
N ARG A 391 -30.15 -15.45 -35.50
CA ARG A 391 -29.95 -14.01 -35.25
C ARG A 391 -31.12 -13.46 -34.44
N TYR A 392 -30.80 -12.76 -33.36
CA TYR A 392 -31.75 -12.03 -32.49
C TYR A 392 -31.31 -10.56 -32.40
N LYS A 393 -32.12 -9.71 -31.74
CA LYS A 393 -31.83 -8.27 -31.58
C LYS A 393 -30.47 -8.03 -30.92
N ASP A 394 -30.16 -8.83 -29.90
CA ASP A 394 -28.94 -8.72 -29.08
C ASP A 394 -27.70 -9.38 -29.73
N GLY A 395 -27.87 -10.01 -30.90
CA GLY A 395 -26.78 -10.61 -31.68
C GLY A 395 -27.09 -12.01 -32.23
N PRO A 396 -26.11 -12.62 -32.91
CA PRO A 396 -26.19 -14.02 -33.31
C PRO A 396 -25.89 -14.96 -32.14
N ILE A 397 -26.60 -16.09 -32.07
CA ILE A 397 -26.40 -17.13 -31.06
C ILE A 397 -26.23 -18.50 -31.70
N VAL A 398 -25.57 -19.40 -30.97
CA VAL A 398 -25.55 -20.85 -31.23
C VAL A 398 -26.43 -21.53 -30.18
N LYS A 399 -27.24 -22.50 -30.63
CA LYS A 399 -28.04 -23.37 -29.75
C LYS A 399 -27.32 -24.70 -29.58
N CYS A 400 -27.08 -25.09 -28.32
CA CYS A 400 -26.50 -26.37 -27.95
C CYS A 400 -27.64 -27.23 -27.35
N ALA A 401 -27.86 -28.42 -27.90
CA ALA A 401 -28.91 -29.32 -27.43
C ALA A 401 -28.37 -30.26 -26.34
N PHE A 402 -29.20 -30.55 -25.35
CA PHE A 402 -28.96 -31.54 -24.31
C PHE A 402 -29.70 -32.85 -24.68
N SER A 403 -29.39 -33.95 -23.99
CA SER A 403 -30.01 -35.25 -24.22
C SER A 403 -31.48 -35.32 -23.79
N ASP A 404 -31.90 -34.45 -22.86
CA ASP A 404 -33.30 -34.20 -22.47
C ASP A 404 -34.11 -33.41 -23.54
N GLY A 405 -33.50 -33.06 -24.67
CA GLY A 405 -34.11 -32.24 -25.73
C GLY A 405 -34.15 -30.73 -25.45
N THR A 406 -33.79 -30.29 -24.24
CA THR A 406 -33.68 -28.87 -23.91
C THR A 406 -32.47 -28.24 -24.61
N GLN A 407 -32.42 -26.90 -24.63
CA GLN A 407 -31.40 -26.17 -25.39
C GLN A 407 -30.83 -25.01 -24.59
N ARG A 408 -29.50 -24.96 -24.48
CA ARG A 408 -28.75 -23.82 -23.95
C ARG A 408 -28.28 -22.92 -25.10
N GLN A 409 -28.05 -21.65 -24.81
CA GLN A 409 -27.77 -20.62 -25.81
C GLN A 409 -26.45 -19.93 -25.50
N LEU A 410 -25.56 -19.81 -26.49
CA LEU A 410 -24.28 -19.12 -26.38
C LEU A 410 -24.18 -17.99 -27.41
N PRO A 411 -23.77 -16.77 -27.02
CA PRO A 411 -23.57 -15.66 -27.95
C PRO A 411 -22.38 -15.92 -28.87
N LEU A 412 -22.63 -15.84 -30.19
CA LEU A 412 -21.58 -15.91 -31.21
C LEU A 412 -20.93 -14.54 -31.37
N VAL A 413 -19.66 -14.45 -30.97
CA VAL A 413 -18.91 -13.19 -31.02
C VAL A 413 -17.85 -13.20 -32.13
N LYS A 414 -17.15 -12.07 -32.30
CA LYS A 414 -15.98 -11.96 -33.20
C LYS A 414 -14.63 -12.03 -32.47
N LYS A 415 -14.63 -11.79 -31.16
CA LYS A 415 -13.46 -11.87 -30.28
C LYS A 415 -13.90 -12.07 -28.82
N ILE A 416 -13.11 -12.81 -28.04
CA ILE A 416 -13.36 -13.10 -26.62
C ILE A 416 -12.19 -12.53 -25.79
N GLY A 417 -12.46 -12.07 -24.56
CA GLY A 417 -11.41 -11.72 -23.60
C GLY A 417 -11.12 -12.87 -22.64
N TYR A 418 -10.02 -13.59 -22.84
CA TYR A 418 -9.64 -14.78 -22.04
C TYR A 418 -8.30 -14.56 -21.32
N LEU A 419 -8.20 -14.95 -20.04
CA LEU A 419 -7.03 -14.77 -19.16
C LEU A 419 -6.30 -13.42 -19.27
N GLY A 420 -7.06 -12.34 -19.51
CA GLY A 420 -6.55 -10.98 -19.67
C GLY A 420 -6.14 -10.56 -21.09
N ALA A 421 -6.01 -11.48 -22.04
CA ALA A 421 -5.71 -11.24 -23.46
C ALA A 421 -7.00 -11.04 -24.30
N ILE A 422 -6.89 -11.05 -25.64
CA ILE A 422 -8.00 -11.25 -26.58
C ILE A 422 -7.71 -12.48 -27.45
N ILE A 423 -8.69 -13.36 -27.62
CA ILE A 423 -8.65 -14.49 -28.57
C ILE A 423 -9.66 -14.25 -29.70
N ASP A 424 -9.22 -14.48 -30.93
CA ASP A 424 -10.01 -14.47 -32.17
C ASP A 424 -9.28 -15.24 -33.29
N TYR A 425 -9.90 -15.44 -34.44
CA TYR A 425 -9.35 -16.22 -35.56
C TYR A 425 -8.73 -15.38 -36.70
N VAL A 426 -8.38 -14.11 -36.44
CA VAL A 426 -7.97 -13.18 -37.52
C VAL A 426 -6.75 -12.34 -37.14
N ARG A 427 -6.82 -11.57 -36.04
CA ARG A 427 -5.80 -10.59 -35.61
C ARG A 427 -5.76 -10.52 -34.07
N PHE A 428 -5.65 -11.67 -33.43
CA PHE A 428 -5.65 -11.78 -31.97
C PHE A 428 -4.38 -11.17 -31.35
N GLU A 429 -3.29 -11.08 -32.12
CA GLU A 429 -2.05 -10.39 -31.76
C GLU A 429 -2.30 -8.89 -31.62
N HIS A 430 -2.83 -8.27 -32.68
CA HIS A 430 -3.24 -6.85 -32.70
C HIS A 430 -4.26 -6.56 -31.58
N ASN A 431 -5.30 -7.38 -31.45
CA ASN A 431 -6.32 -7.18 -30.43
C ASN A 431 -5.78 -7.36 -28.99
N THR A 432 -4.83 -8.28 -28.79
CA THR A 432 -4.16 -8.46 -27.49
C THR A 432 -3.24 -7.28 -27.19
N VAL A 433 -2.34 -6.89 -28.10
CA VAL A 433 -1.41 -5.78 -27.86
C VAL A 433 -2.16 -4.45 -27.65
N ASP A 434 -3.22 -4.15 -28.40
CA ASP A 434 -4.03 -2.94 -28.16
C ASP A 434 -4.73 -3.00 -26.78
N ARG A 435 -5.21 -4.18 -26.34
CA ARG A 435 -5.76 -4.39 -24.98
C ARG A 435 -4.70 -4.30 -23.87
N ARG A 436 -3.42 -4.55 -24.17
CA ARG A 436 -2.29 -4.36 -23.23
C ARG A 436 -1.79 -2.92 -23.22
N VAL A 437 -1.70 -2.26 -24.36
CA VAL A 437 -1.44 -0.81 -24.50
C VAL A 437 -2.49 -0.02 -23.70
N ALA A 438 -3.79 -0.33 -23.84
CA ALA A 438 -4.84 0.33 -23.06
C ALA A 438 -4.67 0.11 -21.53
N ALA A 439 -4.41 -1.12 -21.10
CA ALA A 439 -4.22 -1.44 -19.67
C ALA A 439 -2.95 -0.81 -19.08
N ALA A 440 -1.86 -0.76 -19.86
CA ALA A 440 -0.62 -0.09 -19.52
C ALA A 440 -0.82 1.43 -19.48
N GLN A 441 -1.57 2.01 -20.43
CA GLN A 441 -1.90 3.43 -20.46
C GLN A 441 -2.71 3.85 -19.24
N CYS A 442 -3.73 3.09 -18.84
CA CYS A 442 -4.48 3.33 -17.60
C CYS A 442 -3.58 3.22 -16.35
N THR A 443 -2.67 2.23 -16.32
CA THR A 443 -1.71 2.09 -15.22
C THR A 443 -0.69 3.23 -15.19
N PHE A 444 -0.30 3.77 -16.36
CA PHE A 444 0.55 4.94 -16.49
C PHE A 444 -0.14 6.22 -16.04
N GLN A 445 -1.38 6.50 -16.47
CA GLN A 445 -2.11 7.70 -16.04
C GLN A 445 -2.30 7.73 -14.51
N ARG A 446 -2.59 6.57 -13.90
CA ARG A 446 -2.67 6.42 -12.43
C ARG A 446 -1.33 6.71 -11.72
N LEU A 447 -0.20 6.44 -12.36
CA LEU A 447 1.15 6.70 -11.85
C LEU A 447 1.74 8.04 -12.32
N LYS A 448 1.05 8.76 -13.20
CA LYS A 448 1.53 10.01 -13.83
C LYS A 448 1.95 11.10 -12.83
N PRO A 449 1.29 11.30 -11.68
CA PRO A 449 1.78 12.23 -10.65
C PRO A 449 3.18 11.84 -10.15
N ILE A 450 3.36 10.55 -9.82
CA ILE A 450 4.63 9.98 -9.34
C ILE A 450 5.71 10.03 -10.45
N PHE A 451 5.33 9.83 -11.71
CA PHE A 451 6.24 9.99 -12.85
C PHE A 451 6.62 11.45 -13.14
N GLY A 452 5.76 12.43 -12.83
CA GLY A 452 6.04 13.85 -12.98
C GLY A 452 6.88 14.46 -11.85
N ASP A 453 6.83 13.87 -10.65
CA ASP A 453 7.49 14.35 -9.44
C ASP A 453 9.03 14.18 -9.51
N ARG A 454 9.73 15.31 -9.58
CA ARG A 454 11.21 15.38 -9.51
C ARG A 454 11.75 15.72 -8.13
N LYS A 455 10.88 16.08 -7.16
CA LYS A 455 11.28 16.46 -5.79
C LYS A 455 11.46 15.22 -4.92
N ASN A 456 10.50 14.29 -4.94
CA ASN A 456 10.52 13.11 -4.07
C ASN A 456 11.11 11.86 -4.73
N HIS A 457 11.23 11.84 -6.06
CA HIS A 457 11.61 10.62 -6.80
C HIS A 457 12.67 10.85 -7.89
N THR A 458 13.80 10.14 -7.75
CA THR A 458 14.92 10.15 -8.71
C THR A 458 14.47 9.67 -10.10
N ARG A 459 15.24 10.02 -11.15
CA ARG A 459 15.00 9.51 -12.51
C ARG A 459 14.99 7.97 -12.52
N GLN A 460 15.91 7.34 -11.80
CA GLN A 460 16.04 5.89 -11.71
C GLN A 460 14.85 5.25 -11.01
N HIS A 461 14.39 5.78 -9.85
CA HIS A 461 13.21 5.25 -9.16
C HIS A 461 11.96 5.33 -10.04
N ARG A 462 11.76 6.43 -10.79
CA ARG A 462 10.60 6.58 -11.69
C ARG A 462 10.64 5.65 -12.90
N LEU A 463 11.83 5.35 -13.43
CA LEU A 463 12.02 4.35 -14.49
C LEU A 463 11.83 2.92 -13.98
N GLN A 464 12.39 2.58 -12.81
CA GLN A 464 12.19 1.29 -12.14
C GLN A 464 10.70 1.02 -11.82
N LEU A 465 9.98 2.05 -11.36
CA LEU A 465 8.54 2.00 -11.11
C LEU A 465 7.74 1.76 -12.41
N TYR A 466 8.18 2.36 -13.51
CA TYR A 466 7.60 2.14 -14.84
C TYR A 466 7.79 0.69 -15.30
N ASP A 467 9.00 0.14 -15.14
CA ASP A 467 9.30 -1.25 -15.51
C ASP A 467 8.48 -2.26 -14.70
N ALA A 468 8.38 -2.04 -13.38
CA ALA A 468 7.67 -2.91 -12.46
C ALA A 468 6.15 -3.00 -12.72
N CYS A 469 5.53 -1.95 -13.28
CA CYS A 469 4.07 -1.80 -13.28
C CYS A 469 3.44 -1.43 -14.62
N VAL A 470 4.10 -0.65 -15.47
CA VAL A 470 3.58 -0.27 -16.78
C VAL A 470 4.09 -1.22 -17.85
N TRP A 471 5.40 -1.49 -17.89
CA TRP A 471 5.99 -2.47 -18.80
C TRP A 471 5.46 -3.89 -18.55
N SER A 472 5.42 -4.34 -17.29
CA SER A 472 4.83 -5.63 -16.90
C SER A 472 3.34 -5.77 -17.28
N THR A 473 2.57 -4.66 -17.27
CA THR A 473 1.17 -4.66 -17.75
C THR A 473 1.09 -4.67 -19.29
N LEU A 474 2.07 -4.07 -19.97
CA LEU A 474 2.16 -3.97 -21.43
C LEU A 474 2.58 -5.29 -22.09
N THR A 475 3.53 -6.03 -21.49
CA THR A 475 4.09 -7.27 -22.07
C THR A 475 3.34 -8.54 -21.68
N TYR A 476 2.48 -8.49 -20.66
CA TYR A 476 1.62 -9.61 -20.27
C TYR A 476 0.86 -10.18 -21.48
N ALA A 477 0.91 -11.50 -21.67
CA ALA A 477 0.32 -12.24 -22.80
C ALA A 477 0.83 -11.88 -24.22
N VAL A 478 1.61 -10.81 -24.43
CA VAL A 478 2.14 -10.43 -25.75
C VAL A 478 3.03 -11.53 -26.32
N LEU A 479 3.94 -12.10 -25.51
CA LEU A 479 4.80 -13.20 -25.98
C LEU A 479 4.05 -14.53 -26.14
N ALA A 480 2.83 -14.68 -25.61
CA ALA A 480 1.97 -15.83 -25.92
C ALA A 480 1.22 -15.62 -27.25
N ALA A 481 0.72 -14.40 -27.48
CA ALA A 481 -0.01 -14.02 -28.69
C ALA A 481 0.91 -13.88 -29.92
N GLY A 482 2.18 -13.56 -29.75
CA GLY A 482 3.12 -13.30 -30.86
C GLY A 482 3.52 -11.83 -30.98
N VAL A 483 4.61 -11.58 -31.69
CA VAL A 483 5.11 -10.23 -31.97
C VAL A 483 5.36 -10.08 -33.47
N ASP A 484 4.40 -9.43 -34.12
CA ASP A 484 4.47 -8.93 -35.49
C ASP A 484 4.93 -7.44 -35.51
N ALA A 485 5.04 -6.86 -36.70
CA ALA A 485 5.47 -5.48 -36.88
C ALA A 485 4.48 -4.43 -36.32
N TYR A 486 3.17 -4.71 -36.31
CA TYR A 486 2.17 -3.83 -35.71
C TYR A 486 2.30 -3.83 -34.18
N ALA A 487 2.39 -5.02 -33.58
CA ALA A 487 2.59 -5.18 -32.15
C ALA A 487 3.89 -4.51 -31.69
N LEU A 488 4.98 -4.69 -32.45
CA LEU A 488 6.24 -4.02 -32.12
C LEU A 488 6.15 -2.50 -32.28
N LYS A 489 5.61 -1.96 -33.39
CA LYS A 489 5.46 -0.50 -33.59
C LYS A 489 4.57 0.12 -32.50
N LYS A 490 3.47 -0.54 -32.11
CA LYS A 490 2.59 -0.13 -31.00
C LYS A 490 3.30 -0.09 -29.66
N ILE A 491 4.05 -1.14 -29.31
CA ILE A 491 4.81 -1.22 -28.06
C ILE A 491 5.90 -0.14 -28.06
N HIS A 492 6.66 -0.01 -29.14
CA HIS A 492 7.72 0.98 -29.27
C HIS A 492 7.17 2.40 -29.07
N GLN A 493 6.16 2.81 -29.86
CA GLN A 493 5.53 4.14 -29.75
C GLN A 493 4.97 4.42 -28.35
N THR A 494 4.38 3.41 -27.70
CA THR A 494 3.82 3.54 -26.35
C THR A 494 4.91 3.76 -25.30
N VAL A 495 5.97 2.95 -25.33
CA VAL A 495 7.08 3.07 -24.37
C VAL A 495 7.86 4.37 -24.61
N ALA A 496 8.14 4.73 -25.87
CA ALA A 496 8.82 5.97 -26.21
C ALA A 496 8.10 7.20 -25.60
N LYS A 497 6.78 7.32 -25.82
CA LYS A 497 5.96 8.41 -25.26
C LYS A 497 5.99 8.44 -23.72
N HIS A 498 5.93 7.28 -23.07
CA HIS A 498 6.00 7.20 -21.60
C HIS A 498 7.38 7.56 -21.04
N ILE A 499 8.47 7.05 -21.64
CA ILE A 499 9.85 7.32 -21.21
C ILE A 499 10.20 8.80 -21.43
N ARG A 500 9.86 9.37 -22.60
CA ARG A 500 9.99 10.81 -22.89
C ARG A 500 9.31 11.67 -21.83
N TYR A 501 8.10 11.32 -21.40
CA TYR A 501 7.40 11.99 -20.30
C TYR A 501 8.16 11.89 -18.95
N ILE A 502 8.59 10.69 -18.56
CA ILE A 502 9.30 10.46 -17.29
C ILE A 502 10.61 11.27 -17.21
N VAL A 503 11.39 11.32 -18.30
CA VAL A 503 12.69 12.02 -18.29
C VAL A 503 12.60 13.48 -18.74
N ARG A 504 11.43 13.92 -19.23
CA ARG A 504 11.15 15.23 -19.86
C ARG A 504 12.00 15.52 -21.12
N SER A 505 12.27 14.50 -21.94
CA SER A 505 12.75 14.71 -23.32
C SER A 505 11.54 14.83 -24.24
N ARG A 506 11.05 16.05 -24.47
CA ARG A 506 9.99 16.30 -25.48
C ARG A 506 10.60 16.28 -26.88
N ASP A 507 9.99 15.53 -27.81
CA ASP A 507 10.45 15.43 -29.21
C ASP A 507 10.67 16.81 -29.85
N HIS A 508 9.71 17.72 -29.68
CA HIS A 508 9.70 19.07 -30.26
C HIS A 508 10.56 20.10 -29.50
N GLU A 509 11.22 19.73 -28.40
CA GLU A 509 12.14 20.63 -27.68
C GLU A 509 13.61 20.20 -27.82
N HIS A 510 13.88 18.91 -28.04
CA HIS A 510 15.24 18.37 -28.06
C HIS A 510 15.63 17.70 -29.40
N HIS A 511 14.66 17.37 -30.26
CA HIS A 511 14.85 16.64 -31.52
C HIS A 511 15.65 15.31 -31.42
N GLU A 512 15.83 14.81 -30.20
CA GLU A 512 16.54 13.59 -29.87
C GLU A 512 15.80 12.36 -30.42
N ALA A 513 16.42 11.58 -31.29
CA ALA A 513 15.81 10.38 -31.84
C ALA A 513 15.58 9.32 -30.74
N THR A 514 14.57 8.47 -30.92
CA THR A 514 14.16 7.51 -29.87
C THR A 514 15.26 6.48 -29.57
N ARG A 515 16.17 6.20 -30.52
CA ARG A 515 17.36 5.36 -30.29
C ARG A 515 18.30 6.02 -29.28
N ASP A 516 18.66 7.27 -29.52
CA ASP A 516 19.65 8.02 -28.75
C ASP A 516 19.17 8.30 -27.33
N LEU A 517 17.87 8.58 -27.17
CA LEU A 517 17.19 8.65 -25.88
C LEU A 517 17.41 7.38 -25.03
N PHE A 518 17.30 6.19 -25.63
CA PHE A 518 17.48 4.93 -24.92
C PHE A 518 18.95 4.62 -24.64
N LEU A 519 19.85 4.91 -25.59
CA LEU A 519 21.30 4.82 -25.41
C LEU A 519 21.80 5.72 -24.25
N ARG A 520 21.42 7.01 -24.26
CA ARG A 520 21.76 8.00 -23.21
C ARG A 520 21.15 7.66 -21.84
N LEU A 521 20.04 6.92 -21.82
CA LEU A 521 19.46 6.39 -20.57
C LEU A 521 20.06 5.04 -20.16
N GLN A 522 20.97 4.46 -20.94
CA GLN A 522 21.54 3.12 -20.75
C GLN A 522 20.45 2.04 -20.62
N ARG A 523 19.47 2.04 -21.52
CA ARG A 523 18.32 1.14 -21.49
C ARG A 523 18.13 0.41 -22.83
N PRO A 524 17.81 -0.90 -22.81
CA PRO A 524 17.52 -1.64 -24.03
C PRO A 524 16.27 -1.09 -24.71
N LEU A 525 16.29 -1.06 -26.04
CA LEU A 525 15.12 -0.74 -26.85
C LEU A 525 13.97 -1.71 -26.56
N PRO A 526 12.70 -1.33 -26.81
CA PRO A 526 11.56 -2.20 -26.54
C PRO A 526 11.63 -3.56 -27.24
N TRP A 527 12.24 -3.64 -28.43
CA TRP A 527 12.47 -4.91 -29.13
C TRP A 527 13.53 -5.77 -28.43
N GLN A 528 14.66 -5.19 -28.03
CA GLN A 528 15.75 -5.88 -27.33
C GLN A 528 15.26 -6.46 -25.99
N HIS A 529 14.42 -5.73 -25.26
CA HIS A 529 13.82 -6.20 -24.02
C HIS A 529 12.85 -7.37 -24.27
N LEU A 530 12.01 -7.32 -25.31
CA LEU A 530 11.15 -8.46 -25.68
C LEU A 530 11.97 -9.69 -26.12
N GLN A 531 13.07 -9.49 -26.86
CA GLN A 531 13.98 -10.56 -27.27
C GLN A 531 14.67 -11.21 -26.07
N ALA A 532 15.16 -10.42 -25.12
CA ALA A 532 15.72 -10.92 -23.86
C ALA A 532 14.67 -11.69 -23.01
N MET A 533 13.41 -11.25 -23.01
CA MET A 533 12.32 -12.00 -22.37
C MET A 533 12.02 -13.33 -23.08
N LEU A 534 12.13 -13.40 -24.41
CA LEU A 534 12.01 -14.66 -25.16
C LEU A 534 13.14 -15.64 -24.86
N LEU A 535 14.39 -15.17 -24.79
CA LEU A 535 15.54 -16.00 -24.41
C LEU A 535 15.38 -16.57 -22.98
N GLN A 536 14.95 -15.74 -22.01
CA GLN A 536 14.63 -16.21 -20.67
C GLN A 536 13.47 -17.22 -20.64
N ARG A 537 12.47 -17.07 -21.53
CA ARG A 537 11.37 -18.04 -21.65
C ARG A 537 11.86 -19.37 -22.22
N ALA A 538 12.68 -19.35 -23.27
CA ALA A 538 13.27 -20.57 -23.83
C ALA A 538 14.10 -21.35 -22.79
N GLN A 539 14.94 -20.64 -22.02
CA GLN A 539 15.70 -21.21 -20.90
C GLN A 539 14.79 -21.85 -19.84
N ARG A 540 13.71 -21.16 -19.44
CA ARG A 540 12.72 -21.71 -18.50
C ARG A 540 11.96 -22.91 -19.06
N THR A 541 11.59 -22.90 -20.34
CA THR A 541 10.93 -24.05 -20.98
C THR A 541 11.84 -25.27 -20.99
N ALA A 542 13.15 -25.11 -21.23
CA ALA A 542 14.12 -26.20 -21.11
C ALA A 542 14.25 -26.72 -19.67
N GLN A 543 14.37 -25.81 -18.68
CA GLN A 543 14.43 -26.16 -17.25
C GLN A 543 13.17 -26.89 -16.77
N ILE A 544 11.99 -26.46 -17.22
CA ILE A 544 10.71 -27.10 -16.90
C ILE A 544 10.65 -28.51 -17.50
N ARG A 545 10.99 -28.67 -18.79
CA ARG A 545 10.98 -29.98 -19.46
C ARG A 545 11.92 -30.98 -18.80
N ALA A 546 13.06 -30.52 -18.25
CA ALA A 546 13.99 -31.35 -17.48
C ALA A 546 13.50 -31.70 -16.05
N GLN A 547 12.34 -31.19 -15.62
CA GLN A 547 11.75 -31.41 -14.28
C GLN A 547 10.31 -31.94 -14.35
N THR A 548 9.80 -32.25 -15.55
CA THR A 548 8.46 -32.80 -15.80
C THR A 548 8.56 -34.09 -16.61
N LEU A 549 7.66 -35.04 -16.36
CA LEU A 549 7.58 -36.29 -17.13
C LEU A 549 7.45 -36.01 -18.64
N ASP A 550 8.04 -36.84 -19.51
CA ASP A 550 7.94 -36.68 -20.98
C ASP A 550 6.50 -36.75 -21.51
N THR A 551 5.60 -37.36 -20.73
CA THR A 551 4.16 -37.43 -21.01
C THR A 551 3.40 -36.13 -20.69
N ASP A 552 4.04 -35.15 -20.03
CA ASP A 552 3.40 -33.92 -19.58
C ASP A 552 2.94 -33.03 -20.74
N ILE A 553 1.74 -32.45 -20.62
CA ILE A 553 1.14 -31.56 -21.62
C ILE A 553 2.05 -30.38 -22.01
N LEU A 554 2.96 -29.95 -21.13
CA LEU A 554 3.92 -28.86 -21.37
C LEU A 554 4.93 -29.18 -22.49
N HIS A 555 5.24 -30.45 -22.75
CA HIS A 555 6.11 -30.84 -23.85
C HIS A 555 5.47 -30.59 -25.22
N GLN A 556 4.13 -30.67 -25.31
CA GLN A 556 3.35 -30.41 -26.54
C GLN A 556 3.31 -28.92 -26.92
N LEU A 557 3.70 -28.01 -26.02
CA LEU A 557 3.68 -26.57 -26.27
C LEU A 557 4.84 -26.14 -27.18
N GLY A 558 4.64 -26.28 -28.50
CA GLY A 558 5.60 -25.87 -29.53
C GLY A 558 5.97 -24.37 -29.49
N VAL A 559 7.21 -24.05 -29.88
CA VAL A 559 7.73 -22.67 -29.89
C VAL A 559 6.98 -21.84 -30.94
N ARG A 560 6.45 -20.68 -30.55
CA ARG A 560 5.79 -19.74 -31.46
C ARG A 560 6.85 -18.89 -32.19
N PRO A 561 6.74 -18.65 -33.51
CA PRO A 561 7.60 -17.69 -34.19
C PRO A 561 7.27 -16.24 -33.80
N HIS A 562 8.32 -15.40 -33.68
CA HIS A 562 8.23 -13.97 -33.42
C HIS A 562 8.94 -13.18 -34.52
N PRO A 563 8.34 -13.03 -35.73
CA PRO A 563 9.04 -12.56 -36.92
C PRO A 563 9.65 -11.16 -36.76
N ALA A 564 8.98 -10.24 -36.06
CA ALA A 564 9.51 -8.89 -35.81
C ALA A 564 10.58 -8.82 -34.71
N LEU A 565 10.98 -9.96 -34.12
CA LEU A 565 12.09 -10.10 -33.17
C LEU A 565 13.18 -11.08 -33.64
N ALA A 566 12.98 -11.68 -34.84
CA ALA A 566 13.90 -12.64 -35.45
C ALA A 566 15.01 -11.96 -36.30
N SER A 567 14.70 -10.81 -36.92
CA SER A 567 15.71 -9.94 -37.54
C SER A 567 15.88 -8.67 -36.70
N ALA A 568 17.12 -8.42 -36.27
CA ALA A 568 17.49 -7.19 -35.57
C ALA A 568 17.35 -5.96 -36.48
N GLU A 569 17.67 -6.10 -37.77
CA GLU A 569 17.54 -5.04 -38.78
C GLU A 569 16.09 -4.62 -38.96
N LEU A 570 15.17 -5.59 -39.09
CA LEU A 570 13.73 -5.32 -39.18
C LEU A 570 13.22 -4.68 -37.88
N ALA A 571 13.69 -5.13 -36.72
CA ALA A 571 13.31 -4.57 -35.43
C ALA A 571 13.83 -3.12 -35.23
N ASP A 572 15.03 -2.80 -35.72
CA ASP A 572 15.58 -1.45 -35.72
C ASP A 572 14.93 -0.55 -36.80
N GLN A 573 14.57 -1.05 -37.97
CA GLN A 573 13.77 -0.30 -38.97
C GLN A 573 12.39 0.09 -38.43
N ILE A 574 11.68 -0.86 -37.80
CA ILE A 574 10.38 -0.63 -37.14
C ILE A 574 10.50 0.35 -35.95
N SER A 575 11.70 0.44 -35.35
CA SER A 575 12.00 1.35 -34.24
C SER A 575 12.44 2.75 -34.71
N GLY A 576 13.21 2.83 -35.80
CA GLY A 576 13.72 4.06 -36.40
C GLY A 576 12.65 4.89 -37.11
N THR A 577 11.63 4.24 -37.69
CA THR A 577 10.46 4.86 -38.35
C THR A 577 9.45 5.51 -37.36
N THR A 578 10.00 6.30 -36.43
CA THR A 578 9.28 7.23 -35.55
C THR A 578 9.89 8.64 -35.52
N ALA A 579 10.98 8.89 -36.25
CA ALA A 579 11.30 10.20 -36.81
C ALA A 579 10.86 10.23 -38.28
N THR A 580 10.46 11.42 -38.77
CA THR A 580 10.10 11.72 -40.17
C THR A 580 9.17 10.71 -40.88
N ASP A 581 7.86 10.87 -40.69
CA ASP A 581 6.81 10.32 -41.59
C ASP A 581 5.73 11.39 -41.95
N ASP A 582 5.93 12.64 -41.52
CA ASP A 582 5.26 13.86 -42.01
C ASP A 582 6.30 14.71 -42.76
N ALA A 583 6.81 14.18 -43.88
CA ALA A 583 7.67 14.93 -44.78
C ALA A 583 6.81 15.67 -45.82
N PRO A 584 6.72 17.02 -45.80
CA PRO A 584 6.13 17.74 -46.93
C PRO A 584 6.99 17.52 -48.18
N VAL A 585 6.34 17.55 -49.36
CA VAL A 585 7.02 17.49 -50.65
C VAL A 585 8.09 18.59 -50.75
N ALA A 586 9.20 18.29 -51.42
CA ALA A 586 10.41 19.11 -51.47
C ALA A 586 10.13 20.61 -51.69
N ALA A 587 10.56 21.43 -50.73
CA ALA A 587 10.52 22.88 -50.77
C ALA A 587 11.92 23.45 -50.48
N GLN A 588 12.17 24.66 -50.98
CA GLN A 588 13.51 25.25 -51.09
C GLN A 588 14.08 25.71 -49.73
N ALA A 589 15.39 26.02 -49.72
CA ALA A 589 16.10 26.46 -48.51
C ALA A 589 15.52 27.77 -47.92
N PRO A 590 15.48 27.92 -46.59
CA PRO A 590 14.85 29.06 -45.94
C PRO A 590 15.70 30.35 -46.04
N PRO A 591 15.07 31.53 -46.19
CA PRO A 591 15.77 32.81 -46.26
C PRO A 591 16.35 33.25 -44.91
N THR A 592 17.47 33.96 -44.96
CA THR A 592 18.11 34.65 -43.83
C THR A 592 17.73 36.13 -43.77
N PHE A 593 17.91 36.76 -42.60
CA PHE A 593 17.46 38.12 -42.30
C PHE A 593 18.56 38.91 -41.59
N ASP A 594 19.09 39.96 -42.22
CA ASP A 594 20.21 40.74 -41.66
C ASP A 594 19.75 41.91 -40.78
N CYS A 595 20.55 42.27 -39.78
CA CYS A 595 20.26 43.39 -38.90
C CYS A 595 20.52 44.75 -39.57
N PRO A 596 19.54 45.66 -39.71
CA PRO A 596 19.74 46.95 -40.38
C PRO A 596 20.62 47.94 -39.57
N LYS A 597 20.98 47.62 -38.32
CA LYS A 597 21.88 48.45 -37.47
C LYS A 597 23.31 47.91 -37.34
N CYS A 598 23.60 46.68 -37.77
CA CYS A 598 24.94 46.07 -37.62
C CYS A 598 25.23 44.89 -38.58
N HIS A 599 24.35 44.62 -39.54
CA HIS A 599 24.41 43.55 -40.54
C HIS A 599 24.59 42.12 -40.00
N PHE A 600 24.27 41.87 -38.72
CA PHE A 600 24.30 40.53 -38.14
C PHE A 600 23.21 39.61 -38.73
N CYS A 601 23.63 38.53 -39.40
CA CYS A 601 22.77 37.62 -40.14
C CYS A 601 21.98 36.67 -39.23
N CYS A 602 20.65 36.77 -39.23
CA CYS A 602 19.75 35.98 -38.41
C CYS A 602 18.99 34.92 -39.22
N LYS A 603 18.97 33.68 -38.72
CA LYS A 603 18.23 32.54 -39.33
C LYS A 603 16.70 32.63 -39.19
N SER A 604 16.18 33.71 -38.61
CA SER A 604 14.76 34.09 -38.64
C SER A 604 14.56 35.54 -38.17
N ALA A 605 13.49 36.19 -38.63
CA ALA A 605 13.12 37.54 -38.21
C ALA A 605 12.85 37.67 -36.69
N VAL A 606 12.52 36.57 -35.99
CA VAL A 606 12.34 36.55 -34.53
C VAL A 606 13.69 36.67 -33.81
N ALA A 607 14.75 36.04 -34.32
CA ALA A 607 16.10 36.20 -33.78
C ALA A 607 16.59 37.66 -33.96
N LEU A 608 16.27 38.29 -35.11
CA LEU A 608 16.55 39.69 -35.37
C LEU A 608 15.80 40.64 -34.41
N LYS A 609 14.48 40.45 -34.22
CA LYS A 609 13.67 41.23 -33.25
C LYS A 609 14.04 40.99 -31.78
N ARG A 610 14.83 39.96 -31.48
CA ARG A 610 15.48 39.79 -30.17
C ARG A 610 16.81 40.54 -30.12
N HIS A 611 17.69 40.34 -31.11
CA HIS A 611 18.97 41.05 -31.21
C HIS A 611 18.80 42.59 -31.11
N LEU A 612 17.83 43.16 -31.84
CA LEU A 612 17.55 44.62 -31.80
C LEU A 612 17.07 45.11 -30.42
N ARG A 613 16.42 44.24 -29.64
CA ARG A 613 15.90 44.55 -28.30
C ARG A 613 16.99 44.45 -27.24
N ASP A 614 17.78 43.37 -27.30
CA ASP A 614 18.84 43.06 -26.35
C ASP A 614 20.10 43.95 -26.52
N LYS A 615 20.08 44.88 -27.50
CA LYS A 615 21.19 45.80 -27.81
C LYS A 615 20.79 47.29 -27.96
N HIS A 616 19.50 47.65 -28.03
CA HIS A 616 19.05 49.01 -28.37
C HIS A 616 17.70 49.44 -27.73
N SER A 617 17.52 49.30 -26.40
CA SER A 617 16.22 49.41 -25.71
C SER A 617 15.95 50.73 -24.97
N ASP A 618 14.71 51.25 -25.01
CA ASP A 618 14.12 52.00 -23.87
C ASP A 618 12.55 52.11 -23.85
N GLU A 619 12.00 52.43 -22.67
CA GLU A 619 10.64 52.89 -22.24
C GLU A 619 9.27 52.21 -22.61
N CYS A 620 8.45 51.98 -21.56
CA CYS A 620 6.95 52.09 -21.42
C CYS A 620 5.92 51.25 -22.26
N VAL A 621 4.64 50.99 -21.84
CA VAL A 621 4.02 50.86 -20.48
C VAL A 621 2.84 49.83 -20.37
N THR A 622 1.52 50.19 -20.36
CA THR A 622 0.37 49.30 -19.98
C THR A 622 -0.96 49.45 -20.76
N SER A 623 -1.63 48.33 -21.11
CA SER A 623 -3.10 48.10 -21.05
C SER A 623 -3.43 46.63 -21.45
N ASP A 624 -4.43 45.98 -20.84
CA ASP A 624 -4.63 44.51 -20.96
C ASP A 624 -6.10 44.04 -21.14
N LEU A 625 -6.92 44.83 -21.84
CA LEU A 625 -8.25 44.45 -22.36
C LEU A 625 -8.38 44.88 -23.82
N PHE A 626 -8.94 44.02 -24.69
CA PHE A 626 -8.97 44.26 -26.14
C PHE A 626 -9.65 45.58 -26.56
N ASP A 627 -8.88 46.44 -27.22
CA ASP A 627 -9.25 47.79 -27.67
C ASP A 627 -9.10 47.88 -29.20
N PRO A 628 -10.19 48.03 -29.97
CA PRO A 628 -10.12 48.02 -31.44
C PRO A 628 -9.30 49.14 -32.10
N LEU A 629 -8.92 50.20 -31.38
CA LEU A 629 -8.08 51.29 -31.92
C LEU A 629 -6.60 51.09 -31.58
N ARG A 630 -6.30 50.51 -30.42
CA ARG A 630 -4.93 50.20 -29.96
C ARG A 630 -4.42 48.84 -30.45
N ASP A 631 -5.30 47.84 -30.51
CA ASP A 631 -4.94 46.43 -30.65
C ASP A 631 -5.15 45.86 -32.06
N ALA A 632 -5.85 46.60 -32.93
CA ALA A 632 -6.12 46.22 -34.32
C ALA A 632 -5.62 47.31 -35.28
N PHE A 633 -4.68 46.99 -36.16
CA PHE A 633 -4.04 47.99 -37.01
C PHE A 633 -5.07 48.65 -37.96
N GLN A 634 -5.28 49.96 -37.82
CA GLN A 634 -6.28 50.76 -38.55
C GLN A 634 -7.66 50.09 -38.64
N GLY A 635 -8.10 49.43 -37.57
CA GLY A 635 -9.42 48.79 -37.51
C GLY A 635 -9.57 47.54 -38.39
N THR A 636 -8.48 46.91 -38.84
CA THR A 636 -8.49 45.62 -39.56
C THR A 636 -8.64 44.41 -38.60
N SER A 637 -8.27 43.20 -39.04
CA SER A 637 -8.15 41.99 -38.20
C SER A 637 -6.68 41.56 -37.97
N ILE A 638 -5.74 42.51 -38.08
CA ILE A 638 -4.31 42.31 -37.84
C ILE A 638 -3.97 42.77 -36.42
N CYS A 639 -3.30 41.92 -35.64
CA CYS A 639 -2.83 42.24 -34.29
C CYS A 639 -1.72 43.29 -34.33
N SER A 640 -1.94 44.47 -33.72
CA SER A 640 -0.90 45.52 -33.66
C SER A 640 0.32 45.08 -32.85
N HIS A 641 0.13 44.29 -31.79
CA HIS A 641 1.18 43.85 -30.87
C HIS A 641 2.14 42.78 -31.42
N CYS A 642 1.69 41.95 -32.37
CA CYS A 642 2.51 40.86 -32.91
C CYS A 642 2.57 40.78 -34.45
N GLY A 643 1.71 41.51 -35.16
CA GLY A 643 1.61 41.50 -36.63
C GLY A 643 0.86 40.30 -37.23
N LEU A 644 0.30 39.40 -36.43
CA LEU A 644 -0.43 38.24 -36.95
C LEU A 644 -1.76 38.69 -37.59
N GLN A 645 -1.86 38.54 -38.92
CA GLN A 645 -3.09 38.75 -39.66
C GLN A 645 -4.04 37.56 -39.47
N LEU A 646 -5.16 37.81 -38.80
CA LEU A 646 -6.16 36.80 -38.48
C LEU A 646 -7.38 37.01 -39.39
N ARG A 647 -8.08 35.92 -39.76
CA ARG A 647 -9.16 36.00 -40.78
C ARG A 647 -10.35 36.88 -40.37
N HIS A 648 -10.60 37.04 -39.06
CA HIS A 648 -11.73 37.80 -38.51
C HIS A 648 -11.33 38.51 -37.19
N LYS A 649 -11.97 39.65 -36.87
CA LYS A 649 -11.71 40.42 -35.64
C LYS A 649 -11.93 39.65 -34.33
N THR A 650 -12.86 38.69 -34.32
CA THR A 650 -13.10 37.82 -33.16
C THR A 650 -11.87 36.96 -32.80
N ASN A 651 -11.18 36.43 -33.81
CA ASN A 651 -9.94 35.67 -33.61
C ASN A 651 -8.80 36.56 -33.08
N LEU A 652 -8.76 37.84 -33.47
CA LEU A 652 -7.82 38.83 -32.95
C LEU A 652 -8.07 39.12 -31.46
N MET A 653 -9.31 39.40 -31.08
CA MET A 653 -9.69 39.58 -29.68
C MET A 653 -9.34 38.34 -28.82
N GLN A 654 -9.58 37.13 -29.35
CA GLN A 654 -9.26 35.89 -28.65
C GLN A 654 -7.75 35.62 -28.57
N HIS A 655 -6.98 36.00 -29.60
CA HIS A 655 -5.52 35.90 -29.62
C HIS A 655 -4.86 36.77 -28.52
N ILE A 656 -5.40 37.96 -28.26
CA ILE A 656 -4.90 38.87 -27.22
C ILE A 656 -5.35 38.40 -25.83
N ASN A 657 -6.65 38.13 -25.64
CA ASN A 657 -7.22 37.77 -24.34
C ASN A 657 -6.73 36.41 -23.77
N THR A 658 -5.97 35.61 -24.54
CA THR A 658 -5.46 34.29 -24.11
C THR A 658 -3.96 34.25 -23.80
N ARG A 659 -3.30 35.42 -23.65
CA ARG A 659 -1.95 35.63 -23.06
C ARG A 659 -0.89 34.57 -23.45
N SER A 660 -0.64 34.41 -24.74
CA SER A 660 0.33 33.45 -25.29
C SER A 660 1.69 34.06 -25.68
N THR A 661 2.31 34.85 -24.79
CA THR A 661 3.70 35.34 -24.92
C THR A 661 4.43 35.38 -23.56
N PRO A 662 5.73 35.00 -23.46
CA PRO A 662 6.47 34.96 -22.20
C PRO A 662 7.47 36.12 -22.00
N LEU A 663 7.92 36.27 -20.74
CA LEU A 663 9.05 37.07 -20.20
C LEU A 663 8.83 38.57 -19.87
N ARG A 664 8.87 38.85 -18.56
CA ARG A 664 9.61 39.98 -17.96
C ARG A 664 10.47 39.40 -16.82
N SER A 665 11.69 39.91 -16.59
CA SER A 665 12.71 39.20 -15.79
C SER A 665 13.79 40.12 -15.18
N PHE A 666 14.17 39.82 -13.93
CA PHE A 666 15.51 39.93 -13.31
C PHE A 666 16.31 41.26 -13.27
N TYR A 667 17.21 41.30 -12.27
CA TYR A 667 18.31 42.27 -11.97
C TYR A 667 17.96 43.51 -11.14
N GLU A 668 18.82 44.03 -10.24
CA GLU A 668 20.21 43.69 -9.81
C GLU A 668 20.40 43.96 -8.26
N MET A 669 21.54 43.96 -7.51
CA MET A 669 22.99 43.81 -7.76
C MET A 669 23.77 43.03 -6.63
N ALA A 670 24.62 43.71 -5.83
CA ALA A 670 25.67 43.19 -4.90
C ALA A 670 25.33 43.48 -3.40
N ALA A 671 25.84 42.83 -2.33
CA ALA A 671 27.15 42.19 -1.96
C ALA A 671 28.26 43.18 -1.54
N PRO A 672 29.30 42.83 -0.70
CA PRO A 672 29.74 41.52 -0.17
C PRO A 672 30.13 41.48 1.36
N GLY A 673 30.76 40.40 1.86
CA GLY A 673 31.48 40.39 3.16
C GLY A 673 31.97 39.01 3.70
N TYR A 674 33.29 38.91 3.96
CA TYR A 674 34.14 37.94 4.72
C TYR A 674 33.52 36.92 5.73
N ASP A 675 34.12 35.77 6.09
CA ASP A 675 35.32 35.02 5.61
C ASP A 675 35.24 33.53 6.05
N ASP A 676 36.21 32.67 5.66
CA ASP A 676 36.30 31.24 6.03
C ASP A 676 37.05 31.00 7.37
N GLY A 677 36.71 29.94 8.13
CA GLY A 677 37.29 29.71 9.46
C GLY A 677 36.82 28.49 10.25
N ASP A 678 37.75 27.53 10.41
CA ASP A 678 37.81 26.39 11.36
C ASP A 678 36.55 25.58 11.72
N VAL A 679 36.60 24.29 11.35
CA VAL A 679 35.73 23.22 11.90
C VAL A 679 36.48 22.46 12.98
N THR A 680 36.19 22.72 14.27
CA THR A 680 36.23 21.70 15.35
C THR A 680 35.61 22.20 16.67
N HIS A 681 35.32 21.28 17.58
CA HIS A 681 34.97 21.52 19.00
C HIS A 681 33.76 22.43 19.32
N LEU A 682 32.53 21.92 19.15
CA LEU A 682 31.42 22.11 20.12
C LEU A 682 30.23 21.14 19.94
N ALA A 683 30.52 19.86 19.72
CA ALA A 683 29.49 18.80 19.78
C ALA A 683 29.19 18.41 21.25
N TYR A 684 27.99 17.88 21.50
CA TYR A 684 27.52 17.29 22.78
C TYR A 684 27.18 18.24 23.96
N SER A 685 26.39 19.31 23.73
CA SER A 685 25.53 19.87 24.81
C SER A 685 24.18 20.48 24.38
N CYS A 686 24.14 21.35 23.35
CA CYS A 686 22.99 22.24 23.14
C CYS A 686 21.66 21.61 22.63
N LEU A 687 21.67 20.45 21.95
CA LEU A 687 20.51 19.92 21.19
C LEU A 687 19.26 19.54 22.00
N MET A 688 19.25 19.73 23.33
CA MET A 688 18.11 19.46 24.21
C MET A 688 17.34 20.72 24.64
N LEU A 689 17.89 21.93 24.49
CA LEU A 689 17.31 23.15 25.07
C LEU A 689 16.27 23.83 24.15
N ASP A 690 16.58 23.99 22.86
CA ASP A 690 15.73 24.69 21.88
C ASP A 690 14.33 24.06 21.65
N GLN A 691 14.09 22.85 22.17
CA GLN A 691 12.97 22.00 21.75
C GLN A 691 11.58 22.48 22.20
N PHE A 692 11.47 23.45 23.10
CA PHE A 692 10.23 23.71 23.85
C PHE A 692 9.60 25.11 23.72
N ASP A 693 10.29 26.11 23.17
CA ASP A 693 9.77 27.49 23.22
C ASP A 693 8.50 27.73 22.37
N ASP A 694 8.21 26.85 21.41
CA ASP A 694 6.95 26.89 20.62
C ASP A 694 5.77 26.18 21.32
N LEU A 695 5.97 25.61 22.52
CA LEU A 695 4.91 25.02 23.35
C LEU A 695 4.49 25.95 24.51
N MET A 696 5.24 27.05 24.72
CA MET A 696 4.85 28.15 25.59
C MET A 696 3.54 28.77 25.08
N PRO A 697 2.64 29.25 25.96
CA PRO A 697 1.69 30.28 25.55
C PRO A 697 2.48 31.52 25.07
N SER A 698 1.95 32.25 24.09
CA SER A 698 2.55 33.51 23.62
C SER A 698 2.74 34.47 24.78
N GLU A 699 3.97 34.96 25.00
CA GLU A 699 4.38 35.63 26.24
C GLU A 699 3.33 36.62 26.78
N PRO A 700 2.64 36.25 27.87
CA PRO A 700 1.67 37.12 28.47
C PRO A 700 2.42 38.07 29.40
N ASN A 701 2.58 39.32 28.96
CA ASN A 701 3.05 40.41 29.83
C ASN A 701 1.92 40.77 30.82
N ASP A 702 1.65 39.87 31.75
CA ASP A 702 0.43 39.79 32.55
C ASP A 702 0.66 40.34 33.96
N GLN A 703 0.48 41.66 34.07
CA GLN A 703 0.50 42.37 35.36
C GLN A 703 -0.59 41.83 36.31
N SER A 704 -1.72 41.33 35.80
CA SER A 704 -2.80 40.80 36.65
C SER A 704 -2.43 39.49 37.38
N HIS A 705 -1.45 38.75 36.86
CA HIS A 705 -0.88 37.55 37.48
C HIS A 705 0.24 37.91 38.48
N ALA A 706 1.00 38.99 38.24
CA ALA A 706 1.90 39.57 39.24
C ALA A 706 1.12 40.14 40.45
N ASP A 707 0.00 40.84 40.20
CA ASP A 707 -0.89 41.37 41.25
C ASP A 707 -1.52 40.27 42.11
N LEU A 708 -1.72 39.07 41.54
CA LEU A 708 -2.13 37.88 42.30
C LEU A 708 -1.02 37.49 43.31
N MET A 709 0.24 37.52 42.88
CA MET A 709 1.37 37.10 43.71
C MET A 709 1.88 38.14 44.70
N GLN A 710 1.59 39.44 44.53
CA GLN A 710 1.75 40.42 45.61
C GLN A 710 0.87 40.08 46.83
N HIS A 711 -0.34 39.55 46.61
CA HIS A 711 -1.28 39.19 47.67
C HIS A 711 -1.11 37.74 48.16
N ILE A 712 -0.76 36.80 47.28
CA ILE A 712 -0.63 35.37 47.62
C ILE A 712 0.79 34.96 48.05
N GLY A 713 1.83 35.57 47.48
CA GLY A 713 3.23 35.19 47.72
C GLY A 713 3.65 35.17 49.20
N PRO A 714 3.32 36.17 50.02
CA PRO A 714 3.71 36.21 51.43
C PRO A 714 3.17 35.02 52.26
N LEU A 715 1.93 34.59 52.01
CA LEU A 715 1.23 33.57 52.82
C LEU A 715 1.82 32.16 52.68
N PHE A 716 2.54 31.87 51.60
CA PHE A 716 3.22 30.58 51.38
C PHE A 716 4.75 30.65 51.55
N ALA A 717 5.31 31.82 51.88
CA ALA A 717 6.75 31.98 52.13
C ALA A 717 7.18 31.49 53.53
N THR A 718 6.25 31.43 54.49
CA THR A 718 6.54 31.15 55.91
C THR A 718 5.92 29.84 56.41
N GLN A 719 6.65 28.73 56.26
CA GLN A 719 6.75 27.63 57.25
C GLN A 719 7.61 26.48 56.70
N SER A 720 8.88 26.43 57.12
CA SER A 720 9.78 25.30 56.85
C SER A 720 9.54 24.18 57.88
N PHE A 721 8.82 23.12 57.49
CA PHE A 721 8.63 21.94 58.34
C PHE A 721 9.89 21.06 58.36
N GLY A 722 10.76 21.30 59.35
CA GLY A 722 11.80 20.35 59.77
C GLY A 722 11.28 19.37 60.84
N PRO A 723 11.80 18.13 60.91
CA PRO A 723 11.42 17.18 61.95
C PRO A 723 12.09 17.49 63.30
N ALA A 724 11.37 17.22 64.39
CA ALA A 724 11.90 17.09 65.74
C ALA A 724 12.65 15.73 65.88
N SER A 725 13.66 15.54 66.74
CA SER A 725 14.33 16.40 67.73
C SER A 725 15.75 15.89 68.08
N THR A 726 16.39 16.54 69.07
CA THR A 726 17.66 16.23 69.78
C THR A 726 18.94 16.95 69.32
N SER A 727 19.78 17.27 70.32
CA SER A 727 20.88 18.25 70.33
C SER A 727 21.84 17.90 71.48
N PRO A 728 22.97 18.61 71.67
CA PRO A 728 24.05 18.99 70.75
C PRO A 728 25.44 18.55 71.29
N ILE A 729 26.56 18.96 70.69
CA ILE A 729 27.81 19.50 71.34
C ILE A 729 28.98 19.65 70.31
N LEU A 730 29.76 20.73 70.48
CA LEU A 730 31.13 21.14 70.02
C LEU A 730 31.93 20.30 68.97
N ALA A 731 32.84 20.86 68.15
CA ALA A 731 33.38 22.24 68.00
C ALA A 731 34.06 22.49 66.62
N THR A 732 34.46 23.75 66.38
CA THR A 732 35.33 24.29 65.30
C THR A 732 36.85 24.02 65.57
N PRO A 733 37.84 24.32 64.68
CA PRO A 733 37.83 25.25 63.52
C PRO A 733 38.56 24.81 62.20
N THR A 734 38.57 25.76 61.26
CA THR A 734 39.38 25.91 60.01
C THR A 734 40.89 26.17 60.30
N PRO A 735 41.87 26.35 59.34
CA PRO A 735 41.74 26.89 57.96
C PRO A 735 42.77 26.53 56.82
N PHE A 736 42.52 27.08 55.61
CA PHE A 736 43.47 27.37 54.48
C PHE A 736 44.30 26.17 53.87
N ARG A 737 45.01 26.25 52.72
CA ARG A 737 45.37 27.31 51.73
C ARG A 737 45.55 26.75 50.29
N ASN A 738 45.63 27.64 49.28
CA ASN A 738 45.96 27.38 47.87
C ASN A 738 47.33 26.70 47.63
N GLN A 739 47.49 25.98 46.49
CA GLN A 739 48.45 26.26 45.38
C GLN A 739 48.33 25.19 44.25
N GLN A 740 48.08 25.57 42.99
CA GLN A 740 49.01 25.85 41.85
C GLN A 740 49.51 24.62 41.05
N GLN A 741 49.63 24.78 39.71
CA GLN A 741 50.14 23.81 38.73
C GLN A 741 51.68 23.66 38.80
N PRO A 742 52.29 22.61 38.18
CA PRO A 742 52.81 22.81 36.81
C PRO A 742 52.85 21.59 35.85
N GLN A 743 52.68 21.91 34.55
CA GLN A 743 53.33 21.43 33.31
C GLN A 743 54.15 20.11 33.22
N GLY A 744 53.99 19.42 32.07
CA GLY A 744 55.09 18.71 31.34
C GLY A 744 55.04 17.17 31.36
N SER A 745 55.48 16.42 30.32
CA SER A 745 56.14 16.78 29.04
C SER A 745 55.92 15.71 27.92
N LYS A 746 56.57 15.84 26.75
CA LYS A 746 56.33 15.06 25.50
C LYS A 746 57.27 13.85 25.32
N ARG A 747 56.85 12.82 24.54
CA ARG A 747 57.63 11.94 23.60
C ARG A 747 56.74 10.78 23.09
N GLN A 748 56.92 10.10 21.93
CA GLN A 748 57.60 10.38 20.64
C GLN A 748 56.99 9.44 19.53
N ARG A 749 57.40 9.51 18.25
CA ARG A 749 56.91 8.65 17.13
C ARG A 749 58.00 7.69 16.59
N GLY A 750 57.60 6.55 16.00
CA GLY A 750 58.45 5.66 15.17
C GLY A 750 57.63 4.66 14.28
N PRO A 751 58.07 4.22 13.07
CA PRO A 751 57.16 3.60 12.08
C PRO A 751 57.63 2.31 11.34
N HIS A 752 56.71 1.71 10.55
CA HIS A 752 56.89 0.61 9.55
C HIS A 752 57.27 -0.80 10.10
N GLY A 753 57.09 -1.94 9.41
CA GLY A 753 56.63 -2.25 8.04
C GLY A 753 56.02 -3.68 7.89
N PRO A 754 55.79 -4.23 6.67
CA PRO A 754 54.88 -5.36 6.42
C PRO A 754 55.52 -6.72 6.00
N GLN A 755 54.76 -7.83 6.09
CA GLN A 755 55.07 -9.13 5.47
C GLN A 755 53.81 -9.90 4.98
N LYS A 756 53.98 -11.00 4.20
CA LYS A 756 52.95 -11.65 3.35
C LYS A 756 52.86 -13.18 3.51
N GLY A 757 51.67 -13.73 3.20
CA GLY A 757 51.42 -15.10 2.70
C GLY A 757 49.91 -15.27 2.46
N ASN A 758 49.37 -15.35 1.23
CA ASN A 758 49.43 -16.42 0.21
C ASN A 758 48.85 -17.78 0.70
N MET A 759 47.95 -18.47 -0.03
CA MET A 759 47.32 -18.18 -1.33
C MET A 759 46.07 -19.08 -1.54
N LEU A 760 45.03 -18.61 -2.28
CA LEU A 760 44.48 -19.30 -3.47
C LEU A 760 43.31 -18.54 -4.15
N ALA A 761 43.31 -18.60 -5.48
CA ALA A 761 42.44 -18.01 -6.54
C ALA A 761 40.95 -17.73 -6.20
N HIS A 762 40.36 -16.58 -6.62
CA HIS A 762 39.99 -16.16 -7.99
C HIS A 762 38.95 -17.08 -8.67
N TRP A 763 37.92 -16.57 -9.36
CA TRP A 763 37.97 -15.68 -10.54
C TRP A 763 37.49 -14.22 -10.34
N ALA A 764 37.91 -13.33 -11.24
CA ALA A 764 37.48 -11.91 -11.37
C ALA A 764 36.67 -11.72 -12.67
N GLY A 765 36.09 -10.56 -13.03
CA GLY A 765 36.11 -9.19 -12.50
C GLY A 765 35.15 -8.31 -13.35
N PRO A 766 35.45 -7.04 -13.69
CA PRO A 766 36.49 -6.15 -13.19
C PRO A 766 35.93 -5.10 -12.21
N ASP A 767 36.81 -4.45 -11.45
CA ASP A 767 36.44 -3.41 -10.48
C ASP A 767 36.45 -2.01 -11.14
N GLN A 768 35.44 -1.20 -10.83
CA GLN A 768 35.53 0.26 -10.89
C GLN A 768 35.31 0.76 -9.45
N GLY A 769 36.40 1.21 -8.83
CA GLY A 769 36.43 1.56 -7.42
C GLY A 769 35.32 2.54 -7.01
N PRO A 770 34.83 2.47 -5.76
CA PRO A 770 33.58 3.08 -5.35
C PRO A 770 33.61 4.60 -5.54
N ASP A 771 32.82 5.10 -6.50
CA ASP A 771 32.58 6.54 -6.70
C ASP A 771 32.13 7.17 -5.35
N PRO A 772 32.91 8.11 -4.78
CA PRO A 772 32.57 8.74 -3.52
C PRO A 772 31.18 9.41 -3.57
N ARG A 773 30.79 9.92 -4.74
CA ARG A 773 29.48 10.58 -4.96
C ARG A 773 28.36 9.54 -4.88
N GLY A 774 28.53 8.37 -5.50
CA GLY A 774 27.63 7.23 -5.39
C GLY A 774 27.41 6.78 -3.95
N HIS A 775 28.47 6.70 -3.15
CA HIS A 775 28.38 6.34 -1.73
C HIS A 775 27.62 7.40 -0.91
N MET A 776 27.92 8.70 -1.12
CA MET A 776 27.17 9.80 -0.51
C MET A 776 25.69 9.84 -0.94
N TYR A 777 25.37 9.56 -2.21
CA TYR A 777 23.98 9.46 -2.65
C TYR A 777 23.25 8.26 -2.04
N HIS A 778 23.93 7.14 -1.77
CA HIS A 778 23.33 6.02 -1.05
C HIS A 778 23.02 6.42 0.41
N GLN A 779 24.00 6.99 1.11
CA GLN A 779 23.84 7.50 2.48
C GLN A 779 22.73 8.55 2.59
N ALA A 780 22.66 9.52 1.68
CA ALA A 780 21.61 10.55 1.66
C ALA A 780 20.20 9.98 1.42
N ASN A 781 20.07 8.90 0.65
CA ASN A 781 18.79 8.19 0.50
C ASN A 781 18.44 7.37 1.75
N ILE A 782 19.41 6.76 2.43
CA ILE A 782 19.21 6.10 3.72
C ILE A 782 18.75 7.11 4.77
N LEU A 783 19.42 8.26 4.90
CA LEU A 783 19.03 9.34 5.81
C LEU A 783 17.60 9.85 5.53
N ARG A 784 17.20 9.96 4.25
CA ARG A 784 15.80 10.28 3.87
C ARG A 784 14.79 9.20 4.29
N MET A 785 15.12 7.92 4.11
CA MET A 785 14.25 6.83 4.54
C MET A 785 14.15 6.74 6.07
N LEU A 786 15.26 6.96 6.78
CA LEU A 786 15.30 7.04 8.24
C LEU A 786 14.45 8.22 8.74
N ALA A 787 14.61 9.43 8.18
CA ALA A 787 13.81 10.59 8.56
C ALA A 787 12.29 10.37 8.38
N ILE A 788 11.87 9.75 7.26
CA ILE A 788 10.45 9.38 7.05
C ILE A 788 9.97 8.34 8.07
N GLN A 789 10.81 7.38 8.45
CA GLN A 789 10.44 6.36 9.42
C GLN A 789 10.42 6.91 10.86
N MET A 790 11.37 7.78 11.21
CA MET A 790 11.38 8.54 12.47
C MET A 790 10.15 9.44 12.58
N GLN A 791 9.76 10.16 11.52
CA GLN A 791 8.52 10.93 11.49
C GLN A 791 7.29 10.05 11.78
N ARG A 792 7.20 8.86 11.19
CA ARG A 792 6.11 7.91 11.46
C ARG A 792 6.12 7.38 12.88
N HIS A 793 7.31 7.16 13.45
CA HIS A 793 7.44 6.72 14.84
C HIS A 793 7.01 7.86 15.79
N GLU A 794 7.47 9.09 15.57
CA GLU A 794 7.01 10.29 16.30
C GLU A 794 5.48 10.45 16.20
N ASP A 795 4.89 10.34 15.00
CA ASP A 795 3.44 10.45 14.79
C ASP A 795 2.64 9.38 15.59
N GLN A 796 3.18 8.16 15.74
CA GLN A 796 2.56 7.11 16.55
C GLN A 796 2.79 7.31 18.05
N LEU A 797 3.99 7.77 18.46
CA LEU A 797 4.29 8.08 19.86
C LEU A 797 3.44 9.26 20.36
N ARG A 798 3.23 10.30 19.55
CA ARG A 798 2.30 11.41 19.85
C ARG A 798 0.86 10.94 19.95
N SER A 799 0.44 9.97 19.12
CA SER A 799 -0.89 9.36 19.23
C SER A 799 -1.08 8.52 20.50
N LEU A 800 -0.01 7.96 21.08
CA LEU A 800 -0.05 7.28 22.38
C LEU A 800 -0.01 8.27 23.55
N ALA A 801 0.79 9.33 23.43
CA ALA A 801 0.91 10.40 24.42
C ALA A 801 -0.45 11.07 24.75
N LEU A 802 -1.37 11.14 23.78
CA LEU A 802 -2.77 11.57 24.01
C LEU A 802 -3.53 10.79 25.09
N SER A 803 -3.04 9.63 25.52
CA SER A 803 -3.68 8.75 26.52
C SER A 803 -2.77 8.37 27.68
N THR A 804 -1.55 8.94 27.75
CA THR A 804 -0.58 8.65 28.82
C THR A 804 0.20 9.86 29.33
N GLU A 805 0.24 10.98 28.59
CA GLU A 805 1.14 12.10 28.85
C GLU A 805 0.35 13.39 29.18
N MET A 806 0.56 13.92 30.39
CA MET A 806 0.12 15.23 30.83
C MET A 806 1.29 16.21 30.82
N MET A 807 1.06 17.41 30.29
CA MET A 807 2.01 18.51 30.25
C MET A 807 1.64 19.54 31.31
N LEU A 808 2.56 19.78 32.25
CA LEU A 808 2.41 20.77 33.31
C LEU A 808 3.33 21.96 32.98
N PHE A 809 2.82 23.18 33.12
CA PHE A 809 3.55 24.42 32.84
C PHE A 809 3.63 25.18 34.16
N MET A 810 4.78 25.05 34.84
CA MET A 810 4.99 25.56 36.19
C MET A 810 5.80 26.86 36.12
N GLN A 811 5.33 27.90 36.79
CA GLN A 811 6.08 29.17 36.92
C GLN A 811 7.31 28.98 37.82
N ALA A 812 8.36 29.76 37.58
CA ALA A 812 9.50 29.93 38.49
C ALA A 812 9.30 31.14 39.42
N GLY A 813 10.13 31.27 40.45
CA GLY A 813 10.06 32.35 41.44
C GLY A 813 9.52 31.92 42.80
N GLN A 814 9.53 32.85 43.76
CA GLN A 814 8.95 32.65 45.09
C GLN A 814 7.42 32.49 45.02
N GLY A 815 6.85 31.72 45.96
CA GLY A 815 5.44 31.29 45.97
C GLY A 815 5.16 30.00 45.19
N THR A 816 6.00 29.67 44.21
CA THR A 816 5.94 28.39 43.46
C THR A 816 6.44 27.21 44.33
N TYR A 817 6.19 25.98 43.89
CA TYR A 817 6.72 24.77 44.54
C TYR A 817 8.09 24.32 43.97
N MET A 818 8.59 24.96 42.91
CA MET A 818 9.83 24.53 42.26
C MET A 818 11.10 24.62 43.15
N PRO A 819 11.25 25.57 44.10
CA PRO A 819 12.37 25.56 45.05
C PRO A 819 12.41 24.28 45.91
N GLN A 820 11.26 23.85 46.44
CA GLN A 820 11.12 22.64 47.24
C GLN A 820 11.40 21.38 46.40
N MET A 821 10.96 21.36 45.13
CA MET A 821 11.29 20.28 44.20
C MET A 821 12.79 20.20 43.87
N LEU A 822 13.48 21.35 43.80
CA LEU A 822 14.93 21.40 43.61
C LEU A 822 15.68 20.90 44.86
N GLU A 823 15.22 21.27 46.06
CA GLU A 823 15.76 20.77 47.32
C GLU A 823 15.57 19.25 47.48
N LEU A 824 14.36 18.75 47.19
CA LEU A 824 14.04 17.32 47.17
C LEU A 824 14.90 16.57 46.16
N SER A 825 15.14 17.15 44.97
CA SER A 825 16.09 16.61 43.99
C SER A 825 17.49 16.47 44.57
N SER A 826 18.04 17.53 45.19
CA SER A 826 19.37 17.52 45.78
C SER A 826 19.51 16.49 46.90
N LYS A 827 18.53 16.43 47.81
CA LYS A 827 18.46 15.42 48.88
C LYS A 827 18.41 14.00 48.32
N TRP A 828 17.66 13.75 47.25
CA TRP A 828 17.59 12.44 46.60
C TRP A 828 18.92 12.03 45.93
N HIS A 829 19.64 12.97 45.31
CA HIS A 829 20.96 12.67 44.74
C HIS A 829 21.96 12.27 45.84
N GLN A 830 21.98 12.98 46.97
CA GLN A 830 22.76 12.60 48.15
C GLN A 830 22.37 11.22 48.70
N GLN A 831 21.07 10.89 48.74
CA GLN A 831 20.59 9.55 49.12
C GLN A 831 20.99 8.46 48.12
N MET A 832 21.11 8.78 46.83
CA MET A 832 21.58 7.84 45.81
C MET A 832 23.09 7.59 45.89
N GLU A 833 23.89 8.64 46.12
CA GLU A 833 25.34 8.52 46.39
C GLU A 833 25.60 7.69 47.65
N ASN A 834 24.82 7.93 48.71
CA ASN A 834 24.88 7.18 49.98
C ASN A 834 24.14 5.81 49.93
N LYS A 835 23.56 5.42 48.78
CA LYS A 835 22.78 4.17 48.58
C LYS A 835 21.57 3.96 49.51
N THR A 836 21.04 5.03 50.12
CA THR A 836 19.88 5.01 51.02
C THR A 836 18.54 5.35 50.34
N ALA A 837 18.55 5.74 49.06
CA ALA A 837 17.34 6.12 48.33
C ALA A 837 16.40 4.93 48.03
N THR A 838 15.24 4.89 48.71
CA THR A 838 14.25 3.80 48.62
C THR A 838 13.32 3.86 47.41
N ALA A 839 13.24 4.99 46.71
CA ALA A 839 12.32 5.20 45.59
C ALA A 839 12.96 6.02 44.45
N PRO A 840 12.51 5.88 43.19
CA PRO A 840 12.98 6.71 42.07
C PRO A 840 12.55 8.18 42.22
N LEU A 841 13.42 9.13 41.84
CA LEU A 841 13.16 10.58 41.91
C LEU A 841 11.81 11.00 41.31
N ARG A 842 11.44 10.43 40.15
CA ARG A 842 10.16 10.69 39.48
C ARG A 842 8.93 10.40 40.35
N LEU A 843 9.03 9.43 41.26
CA LEU A 843 7.93 9.05 42.16
C LEU A 843 7.87 10.02 43.32
N GLN A 844 9.01 10.29 43.97
CA GLN A 844 9.07 11.27 45.07
C GLN A 844 8.62 12.67 44.62
N MET A 845 9.10 13.16 43.47
CA MET A 845 8.68 14.46 42.92
C MET A 845 7.19 14.52 42.57
N ALA A 846 6.62 13.46 41.99
CA ALA A 846 5.20 13.42 41.67
C ALA A 846 4.34 13.41 42.94
N THR A 847 4.64 12.51 43.89
CA THR A 847 3.95 12.41 45.17
C THR A 847 3.98 13.73 45.93
N ALA A 848 5.16 14.36 46.05
CA ALA A 848 5.33 15.60 46.80
C ALA A 848 4.59 16.79 46.14
N PHE A 849 4.57 16.87 44.80
CA PHE A 849 3.79 17.88 44.07
C PHE A 849 2.27 17.75 44.32
N TRP A 850 1.72 16.54 44.26
CA TRP A 850 0.28 16.33 44.50
C TRP A 850 -0.11 16.47 45.97
N GLN A 851 0.78 16.12 46.90
CA GLN A 851 0.60 16.38 48.34
C GLN A 851 0.57 17.88 48.65
N GLU A 852 1.51 18.68 48.12
CA GLU A 852 1.51 20.14 48.31
C GLU A 852 0.23 20.78 47.74
N LEU A 853 -0.21 20.37 46.54
CA LEU A 853 -1.45 20.89 45.96
C LEU A 853 -2.67 20.59 46.85
N GLY A 854 -2.73 19.39 47.45
CA GLY A 854 -3.75 19.04 48.45
C GLY A 854 -3.65 19.89 49.72
N ASN A 855 -2.45 20.07 50.27
CA ASN A 855 -2.21 20.89 51.46
C ASN A 855 -2.60 22.35 51.26
N ARG A 856 -2.32 22.92 50.08
CA ARG A 856 -2.75 24.28 49.72
C ARG A 856 -4.26 24.37 49.58
N ALA A 857 -4.91 23.38 48.96
CA ALA A 857 -6.37 23.34 48.85
C ALA A 857 -7.06 23.24 50.23
N LEU A 858 -6.49 22.51 51.19
CA LEU A 858 -6.97 22.50 52.57
C LEU A 858 -6.87 23.89 53.23
N LYS A 859 -5.73 24.58 53.09
CA LYS A 859 -5.57 25.96 53.59
C LYS A 859 -6.55 26.95 52.94
N VAL A 860 -6.93 26.75 51.66
CA VAL A 860 -7.99 27.53 50.99
C VAL A 860 -9.35 27.29 51.66
N GLN A 861 -9.66 26.06 52.08
CA GLN A 861 -10.89 25.75 52.80
C GLN A 861 -10.90 26.39 54.21
N GLU A 862 -9.78 26.29 54.94
CA GLU A 862 -9.61 26.87 56.28
C GLU A 862 -9.72 28.41 56.29
N GLN A 863 -9.27 29.07 55.21
CA GLN A 863 -9.23 30.54 55.10
C GLN A 863 -10.19 31.10 54.04
N LEU A 864 -11.27 30.38 53.71
CA LEU A 864 -12.19 30.72 52.62
C LEU A 864 -12.86 32.10 52.79
N THR A 865 -13.12 32.51 54.04
CA THR A 865 -13.70 33.82 54.37
C THR A 865 -12.66 34.91 54.60
N GLY A 866 -11.37 34.56 54.70
CA GLY A 866 -10.26 35.50 54.87
C GLY A 866 -9.83 36.16 53.55
N GLU A 867 -8.89 37.10 53.65
CA GLU A 867 -8.35 37.87 52.51
C GLU A 867 -7.91 36.98 51.34
N PHE A 868 -7.32 35.82 51.65
CA PHE A 868 -6.86 34.85 50.66
C PHE A 868 -7.99 34.19 49.88
N GLY A 869 -9.05 33.73 50.56
CA GLY A 869 -10.24 33.19 49.91
C GLY A 869 -10.97 34.26 49.08
N GLN A 870 -11.14 35.45 49.64
CA GLN A 870 -11.71 36.61 48.93
C GLN A 870 -10.92 36.96 47.66
N ALA A 871 -9.59 36.95 47.71
CA ALA A 871 -8.74 37.20 46.54
C ALA A 871 -8.93 36.15 45.42
N LEU A 872 -9.09 34.86 45.78
CA LEU A 872 -9.38 33.79 44.80
C LEU A 872 -10.79 33.90 44.19
N ILE A 873 -11.77 34.39 44.95
CA ILE A 873 -13.13 34.69 44.45
C ILE A 873 -13.09 35.90 43.51
N ALA A 874 -12.41 36.99 43.89
CA ALA A 874 -12.24 38.19 43.06
C ALA A 874 -11.52 37.89 41.73
N LYS A 875 -10.55 36.98 41.75
CA LYS A 875 -9.83 36.48 40.55
C LYS A 875 -10.60 35.38 39.80
N GLN A 876 -11.85 35.10 40.17
CA GLN A 876 -12.76 34.10 39.58
C GLN A 876 -12.25 32.65 39.61
N VAL A 877 -11.23 32.34 40.43
CA VAL A 877 -10.68 30.99 40.63
C VAL A 877 -11.65 30.13 41.45
N LEU A 878 -12.37 30.77 42.38
CA LEU A 878 -13.49 30.22 43.13
C LEU A 878 -14.80 30.91 42.74
N THR A 879 -15.93 30.24 42.94
CA THR A 879 -17.24 30.89 43.06
C THR A 879 -17.39 31.55 44.45
N SER A 880 -18.39 32.41 44.61
CA SER A 880 -18.82 32.95 45.92
C SER A 880 -19.20 31.86 46.95
N GLU A 881 -19.42 30.63 46.50
CA GLU A 881 -19.75 29.44 47.31
C GLU A 881 -18.50 28.58 47.61
N GLY A 882 -17.31 29.01 47.16
CA GLY A 882 -16.05 28.27 47.34
C GLY A 882 -15.84 27.09 46.39
N ALA A 883 -16.57 27.00 45.27
CA ALA A 883 -16.38 25.95 44.26
C ALA A 883 -15.32 26.34 43.22
N TRP A 884 -14.45 25.39 42.86
CA TRP A 884 -13.32 25.58 41.95
C TRP A 884 -13.76 25.67 40.49
N THR A 885 -13.52 26.83 39.86
CA THR A 885 -13.92 27.10 38.47
C THR A 885 -12.94 26.49 37.46
N TYR A 886 -13.32 26.47 36.18
CA TYR A 886 -12.39 26.18 35.07
C TYR A 886 -12.05 27.47 34.33
N LEU A 887 -10.78 27.67 34.01
CA LEU A 887 -10.22 28.92 33.47
C LEU A 887 -9.69 28.74 32.05
N ALA A 888 -10.05 29.66 31.15
CA ALA A 888 -9.49 29.74 29.80
C ALA A 888 -8.74 31.06 29.60
N TRP A 889 -7.76 31.03 28.69
CA TRP A 889 -7.02 32.23 28.29
C TRP A 889 -7.84 33.07 27.30
N ASP A 890 -8.15 34.31 27.67
CA ASP A 890 -8.73 35.28 26.75
C ASP A 890 -7.62 36.09 26.07
N HIS A 891 -7.48 35.91 24.76
CA HIS A 891 -6.52 36.65 23.94
C HIS A 891 -6.82 38.16 23.84
N ALA A 892 -8.07 38.59 24.08
CA ALA A 892 -8.45 40.01 24.03
C ALA A 892 -8.06 40.76 25.32
N SER A 893 -8.35 40.19 26.50
CA SER A 893 -7.95 40.80 27.78
C SER A 893 -6.56 40.40 28.28
N LYS A 894 -5.90 39.44 27.63
CA LYS A 894 -4.61 38.85 28.05
C LYS A 894 -4.63 38.39 29.52
N SER A 895 -5.67 37.65 29.88
CA SER A 895 -5.83 37.12 31.24
C SER A 895 -6.64 35.82 31.25
N LEU A 896 -6.57 35.08 32.35
CA LEU A 896 -7.42 33.93 32.60
C LEU A 896 -8.82 34.38 33.02
N LYS A 897 -9.86 33.82 32.38
CA LYS A 897 -11.27 34.07 32.69
C LYS A 897 -12.02 32.77 32.95
N ARG A 898 -13.05 32.85 33.81
CA ARG A 898 -13.98 31.73 34.08
C ARG A 898 -14.69 31.29 32.80
N THR A 899 -14.73 29.98 32.58
CA THR A 899 -15.48 29.33 31.50
C THR A 899 -16.90 28.95 31.94
N THR A 900 -17.71 28.48 30.99
CA THR A 900 -19.07 27.96 31.22
C THR A 900 -19.11 26.53 31.80
N ALA A 901 -17.95 25.90 32.06
CA ALA A 901 -17.91 24.56 32.65
C ALA A 901 -18.31 24.57 34.14
N THR A 902 -19.00 23.51 34.57
CA THR A 902 -19.49 23.34 35.95
C THR A 902 -18.32 23.36 36.95
N PRO A 903 -18.33 24.25 37.97
CA PRO A 903 -17.34 24.25 39.03
C PRO A 903 -17.35 22.96 39.86
N ILE A 904 -16.20 22.58 40.41
CA ILE A 904 -16.05 21.43 41.32
C ILE A 904 -16.18 21.89 42.77
N ALA A 905 -17.01 21.24 43.58
CA ALA A 905 -17.20 21.62 44.99
C ALA A 905 -15.89 21.45 45.80
N MET A 906 -15.67 22.26 46.84
CA MET A 906 -14.44 22.20 47.65
C MET A 906 -14.18 20.78 48.22
N THR A 907 -15.22 20.12 48.75
CA THR A 907 -15.16 18.76 49.29
C THR A 907 -14.83 17.70 48.23
N GLU A 908 -15.41 17.83 47.03
CA GLU A 908 -15.14 16.95 45.88
C GLU A 908 -13.71 17.14 45.37
N MET A 909 -13.22 18.39 45.30
CA MET A 909 -11.85 18.70 44.90
C MET A 909 -10.82 18.10 45.87
N LEU A 910 -11.05 18.22 47.18
CA LEU A 910 -10.17 17.64 48.20
C LEU A 910 -10.14 16.11 48.14
N GLN A 911 -11.29 15.46 47.94
CA GLN A 911 -11.35 14.01 47.74
C GLN A 911 -10.67 13.58 46.40
N THR A 912 -10.79 14.39 45.35
CA THR A 912 -10.09 14.21 44.06
C THR A 912 -8.57 14.26 44.26
N LEU A 913 -8.05 15.31 44.90
CA LEU A 913 -6.62 15.50 45.14
C LEU A 913 -6.05 14.40 46.05
N LYS A 914 -6.76 14.01 47.11
CA LYS A 914 -6.41 12.85 47.95
C LYS A 914 -6.30 11.58 47.12
N THR A 915 -7.31 11.28 46.30
CA THR A 915 -7.33 10.07 45.45
C THR A 915 -6.18 10.08 44.42
N ILE A 916 -5.83 11.25 43.85
CA ILE A 916 -4.67 11.39 42.97
C ILE A 916 -3.36 11.11 43.73
N GLY A 917 -3.20 11.68 44.94
CA GLY A 917 -2.02 11.46 45.79
C GLY A 917 -1.82 10.00 46.19
N GLU A 918 -2.91 9.27 46.48
CA GLU A 918 -2.90 7.82 46.73
C GLU A 918 -2.52 7.03 45.46
N LEU A 919 -3.17 7.30 44.33
CA LEU A 919 -2.94 6.59 43.08
C LEU A 919 -1.53 6.78 42.51
N VAL A 920 -0.97 7.99 42.62
CA VAL A 920 0.38 8.34 42.13
C VAL A 920 1.48 7.53 42.83
N GLN A 921 1.27 7.16 44.10
CA GLN A 921 2.22 6.37 44.88
C GLN A 921 2.28 4.88 44.48
N LEU A 922 1.30 4.38 43.72
CA LEU A 922 1.24 2.96 43.36
C LEU A 922 2.43 2.54 42.47
N PRO A 923 3.02 1.33 42.69
CA PRO A 923 4.12 0.82 41.89
C PRO A 923 3.82 0.86 40.39
N HIS A 924 4.79 1.38 39.62
CA HIS A 924 4.72 1.56 38.16
C HIS A 924 3.63 2.52 37.63
N MET A 925 2.87 3.21 38.50
CA MET A 925 1.85 4.19 38.04
C MET A 925 2.49 5.34 37.27
N VAL A 926 3.53 5.98 37.83
CA VAL A 926 4.27 7.08 37.19
C VAL A 926 5.50 6.53 36.44
N ALA A 927 5.40 6.54 35.11
CA ALA A 927 6.48 6.16 34.21
C ALA A 927 7.54 7.26 34.09
N ARG A 928 7.12 8.54 34.00
CA ARG A 928 8.00 9.72 34.04
C ARG A 928 7.33 10.88 34.78
N PHE A 929 8.14 11.67 35.49
CA PHE A 929 7.77 12.98 36.01
C PHE A 929 9.06 13.81 36.03
N GLN A 930 9.18 14.79 35.15
CA GLN A 930 10.44 15.52 34.92
C GLN A 930 10.22 16.88 34.26
N ALA A 931 11.07 17.84 34.59
CA ALA A 931 11.22 19.08 33.83
C ALA A 931 11.79 18.79 32.43
N LEU A 932 11.44 19.63 31.45
CA LEU A 932 11.95 19.55 30.08
C LEU A 932 13.06 20.59 29.81
N LYS A 933 13.25 21.55 30.72
CA LYS A 933 14.47 22.37 30.84
C LYS A 933 15.19 22.00 32.16
N PRO A 934 16.54 21.92 32.23
CA PRO A 934 17.22 21.56 33.48
C PRO A 934 17.01 22.63 34.56
N LEU A 935 16.45 22.27 35.71
CA LEU A 935 16.07 23.26 36.76
C LEU A 935 17.24 24.16 37.21
N ARG A 936 18.47 23.63 37.22
CA ARG A 936 19.70 24.37 37.54
C ARG A 936 20.07 25.50 36.56
N THR A 937 19.42 25.58 35.39
CA THR A 937 19.63 26.64 34.38
C THR A 937 18.40 27.54 34.23
N VAL A 938 17.49 27.52 35.21
CA VAL A 938 16.29 28.37 35.25
C VAL A 938 16.51 29.42 36.34
N ASP A 939 16.34 30.70 36.02
CA ASP A 939 16.43 31.75 37.03
C ASP A 939 15.26 31.68 38.00
N MET A 940 15.54 31.23 39.23
CA MET A 940 14.56 31.16 40.33
C MET A 940 14.24 32.54 40.93
N LYS A 941 14.87 33.63 40.48
CA LYS A 941 14.55 35.00 40.91
C LYS A 941 13.48 35.65 40.02
N SER A 942 13.41 35.28 38.75
CA SER A 942 12.40 35.80 37.82
C SER A 942 11.06 35.06 37.96
N GLN A 943 10.00 35.81 38.28
CA GLN A 943 8.63 35.29 38.31
C GLN A 943 8.00 35.10 36.92
N THR A 944 8.64 35.51 35.82
CA THR A 944 8.06 35.41 34.46
C THR A 944 8.41 34.09 33.74
N VAL A 945 9.36 33.31 34.26
CA VAL A 945 9.87 32.12 33.54
C VAL A 945 8.96 30.91 33.80
N ILE A 946 8.30 30.42 32.74
CA ILE A 946 7.53 29.17 32.79
C ILE A 946 8.41 27.98 32.39
N VAL A 947 8.46 26.95 33.24
CA VAL A 947 9.13 25.68 32.98
C VAL A 947 8.10 24.62 32.57
N PRO A 948 8.19 24.05 31.36
CA PRO A 948 7.40 22.90 30.99
C PRO A 948 7.94 21.62 31.65
N TRP A 949 7.05 20.88 32.27
CA TRP A 949 7.21 19.57 32.88
C TRP A 949 6.34 18.55 32.15
N ARG A 950 6.75 17.29 32.21
CA ARG A 950 5.99 16.15 31.68
C ARG A 950 5.73 15.12 32.77
N MET A 951 4.46 14.74 32.91
CA MET A 951 3.99 13.57 33.66
C MET A 951 3.52 12.50 32.67
N GLU A 952 4.02 11.27 32.82
CA GLU A 952 3.66 10.13 31.98
C GLU A 952 3.24 8.97 32.89
N ILE A 953 2.03 8.44 32.68
CA ILE A 953 1.43 7.39 33.51
C ILE A 953 1.27 6.05 32.78
N SER A 954 1.04 5.00 33.55
CA SER A 954 0.71 3.65 33.06
C SER A 954 -0.54 3.64 32.16
N LEU A 955 -0.54 2.76 31.15
CA LEU A 955 -1.69 2.50 30.25
C LEU A 955 -2.40 1.18 30.61
N ARG A 956 -1.99 0.46 31.67
CA ARG A 956 -2.13 -1.01 31.74
C ARG A 956 -3.08 -1.57 32.81
N HIS A 957 -3.81 -0.76 33.55
CA HIS A 957 -4.75 -1.23 34.57
C HIS A 957 -5.81 -0.18 34.91
N GLU A 958 -6.93 -0.64 35.49
CA GLU A 958 -8.09 0.17 35.89
C GLU A 958 -7.70 1.40 36.74
N GLN A 959 -6.84 1.22 37.75
CA GLN A 959 -6.41 2.33 38.61
C GLN A 959 -5.62 3.42 37.85
N ALA A 960 -5.00 3.11 36.70
CA ALA A 960 -4.37 4.11 35.84
C ALA A 960 -5.37 4.85 34.95
N LEU A 961 -6.42 4.16 34.49
CA LEU A 961 -7.57 4.81 33.84
C LEU A 961 -8.30 5.75 34.83
N ARG A 962 -8.47 5.32 36.09
CA ARG A 962 -9.00 6.15 37.17
C ARG A 962 -8.13 7.39 37.40
N LEU A 963 -6.80 7.24 37.51
CA LEU A 963 -5.88 8.36 37.61
C LEU A 963 -5.97 9.29 36.39
N TRP A 964 -6.01 8.75 35.16
CA TRP A 964 -6.15 9.56 33.95
C TRP A 964 -7.42 10.43 33.98
N THR A 965 -8.57 9.85 34.33
CA THR A 965 -9.83 10.58 34.43
C THR A 965 -9.77 11.70 35.49
N LEU A 966 -9.16 11.46 36.65
CA LEU A 966 -8.97 12.48 37.69
C LEU A 966 -7.97 13.57 37.26
N LEU A 967 -6.94 13.24 36.47
CA LEU A 967 -6.05 14.25 35.88
C LEU A 967 -6.75 15.05 34.77
N GLN A 968 -7.74 14.49 34.08
CA GLN A 968 -8.55 15.19 33.09
C GLN A 968 -9.56 16.16 33.73
N THR A 969 -10.09 15.91 34.94
CA THR A 969 -10.94 16.90 35.64
C THR A 969 -10.15 18.08 36.20
N LEU A 970 -8.83 17.94 36.37
CA LEU A 970 -7.95 19.06 36.74
C LEU A 970 -7.38 19.82 35.53
N ASN A 971 -7.65 19.37 34.31
CA ASN A 971 -7.28 20.07 33.07
C ASN A 971 -7.97 21.45 33.02
N HIS A 972 -7.19 22.53 32.91
CA HIS A 972 -7.67 23.91 32.99
C HIS A 972 -8.48 24.28 34.26
N ASN A 973 -8.47 23.47 35.33
CA ASN A 973 -9.16 23.82 36.57
C ASN A 973 -8.36 24.85 37.41
N GLY A 974 -9.08 25.79 38.04
CA GLY A 974 -8.53 26.88 38.84
C GLY A 974 -7.68 26.42 40.02
N VAL A 975 -7.90 25.22 40.55
CA VAL A 975 -7.08 24.68 41.66
C VAL A 975 -5.59 24.65 41.33
N MET A 976 -5.21 24.44 40.07
CA MET A 976 -3.80 24.41 39.66
C MET A 976 -3.10 25.77 39.80
N GLN A 977 -3.85 26.88 39.90
CA GLN A 977 -3.28 28.22 40.07
C GLN A 977 -2.67 28.46 41.46
N ILE A 978 -3.10 27.75 42.51
CA ILE A 978 -2.47 27.85 43.85
C ILE A 978 -1.04 27.25 43.89
N MET A 979 -0.67 26.52 42.84
CA MET A 979 0.66 25.99 42.55
C MET A 979 1.34 26.71 41.37
N LEU A 980 0.80 27.86 40.92
CA LEU A 980 1.24 28.59 39.72
C LEU A 980 1.50 27.67 38.51
N THR A 981 0.57 26.73 38.30
CA THR A 981 0.69 25.67 37.30
C THR A 981 -0.51 25.68 36.36
N GLN A 982 -0.28 25.49 35.07
CA GLN A 982 -1.32 25.08 34.11
C GLN A 982 -1.06 23.63 33.71
N MET A 983 -2.10 22.79 33.68
CA MET A 983 -2.00 21.40 33.22
C MET A 983 -2.93 21.17 32.02
N ARG A 984 -2.43 20.46 31.01
CA ARG A 984 -3.19 19.99 29.84
C ARG A 984 -2.63 18.67 29.30
N PRO A 985 -3.42 17.86 28.57
CA PRO A 985 -2.91 16.68 27.88
C PRO A 985 -1.82 17.03 26.84
N ALA A 986 -0.98 16.05 26.49
CA ALA A 986 -0.07 16.16 25.36
C ALA A 986 -0.83 16.37 24.04
N SER A 987 -0.11 16.85 23.01
CA SER A 987 -0.69 17.16 21.70
C SER A 987 -0.11 16.32 20.56
N LEU A 988 -0.81 16.26 19.43
CA LEU A 988 -0.33 15.64 18.19
C LEU A 988 0.79 16.42 17.47
N ARG A 989 1.30 17.52 18.04
CA ARG A 989 2.40 18.28 17.43
C ARG A 989 3.71 17.50 17.59
N ARG A 990 4.48 17.40 16.50
CA ARG A 990 5.82 16.80 16.48
C ARG A 990 6.82 17.64 17.28
N SER A 991 7.86 17.00 17.81
CA SER A 991 8.99 17.72 18.42
C SER A 991 9.66 18.69 17.43
N LYS A 992 10.21 19.80 17.93
CA LYS A 992 11.04 20.72 17.13
C LYS A 992 12.21 20.00 16.46
N LEU A 993 12.82 19.01 17.11
CA LEU A 993 13.89 18.20 16.53
C LEU A 993 13.40 17.40 15.31
N THR A 994 12.21 16.79 15.38
CA THR A 994 11.61 16.15 14.19
C THR A 994 11.29 17.18 13.11
N GLU A 995 10.77 18.36 13.46
CA GLU A 995 10.57 19.45 12.47
C GLU A 995 11.89 19.91 11.83
N GLN A 996 12.97 20.06 12.60
CA GLN A 996 14.31 20.45 12.11
C GLN A 996 14.90 19.37 11.19
N ILE A 997 14.85 18.10 11.58
CA ILE A 997 15.26 16.96 10.73
C ILE A 997 14.48 16.96 9.43
N LEU A 998 13.15 17.17 9.47
CA LEU A 998 12.33 17.24 8.26
C LEU A 998 12.69 18.45 7.37
N ARG A 999 12.92 19.64 7.96
CA ARG A 999 13.36 20.84 7.23
C ARG A 999 14.73 20.65 6.58
N ALA A 1000 15.69 20.03 7.27
CA ALA A 1000 17.03 19.76 6.75
C ALA A 1000 17.03 18.70 5.63
N VAL A 1001 16.20 17.66 5.76
CA VAL A 1001 16.20 16.50 4.85
C VAL A 1001 15.29 16.70 3.61
N PHE A 1002 14.23 17.49 3.74
CA PHE A 1002 13.20 17.71 2.69
C PHE A 1002 13.02 19.18 2.25
N GLY A 1003 13.65 20.15 2.93
CA GLY A 1003 13.49 21.58 2.67
C GLY A 1003 12.36 22.21 3.50
N ASN A 1004 12.34 23.55 3.55
CA ASN A 1004 11.47 24.32 4.45
C ASN A 1004 9.99 24.32 3.98
N PRO A 1005 9.02 23.75 4.73
CA PRO A 1005 7.65 23.55 4.27
C PRO A 1005 6.75 24.76 4.58
N ARG A 1006 7.14 25.97 4.12
CA ARG A 1006 6.32 27.19 4.21
C ARG A 1006 6.43 28.08 2.97
N ARG A 1007 5.82 27.64 1.85
CA ARG A 1007 5.27 28.49 0.77
C ARG A 1007 4.11 27.74 0.08
N SER A 1008 2.95 27.82 0.73
CA SER A 1008 1.63 27.42 0.26
C SER A 1008 0.60 28.26 0.99
#